data_AF-A0A3B8LU59-F1
#
_entry.id   AF-A0A3B8LU59-F1
#
_cell.length_a   1.000
_cell.length_b   1.000
_cell.length_c   1.000
_cell.angle_alpha   90.00
_cell.angle_beta   90.00
_cell.angle_gamma   90.00
#
_symmetry.space_group_name_H-M   'P 1'
#
loop_
_entity.id
_entity.type
_entity.pdbx_description
1 polymer ?
#
loop_
_entity_poly.entity_id
_entity_poly.type
_entity_poly.pdbx_seq_one_letter_code
_entity_poly.pdbx_strand_id
1 'polypeptide(L)'
;REQIAGDLMAAEGPDGRFRERVIATGFLGLSIRNGIFKHYHPELIIEDTIDTIGRSILGLTIRCSRCHDHKVEPISTADYYRLYGIFASSRYPFSGSELPGFSAGESVLLVTPAQWAALPIGHRRGIEGLRATIARTLANHPAQKDLERKRKRLAGDVRRYHQVRSRGDFDVALRTSIDDQDIRIREEISKLDNSVRKLWYDLKGTERLAGLERAYAMREASPRDAHVQVAGDPFDPGPLVRRGVPELLARGQQLEIPAGQSGRLQLARWLTSPDNPLTPRVAVNYIWQFHFGKGIVSTSDDFGLGGATPTHPELLDWLARQFIDNHWSVKHLHRLILTSKTWRLAGTASRKALATDPNNHWYWRFDRRRRDAEAIRDGIMQVAGTLDPSRPGPHPFPPEANWQFSQHGPFKAVYESSHRSVYLMTQRLQRHPYLTLFDGPDTSRPTPRRKNTAKALQALYLRNSPFIHQQARELAKQLVIAEPDRRRRVRRAITRVWSREPVAGEVDEVLSYIDQYAARTKQDADLREGGTSKLVLEYLFDGDVKDTSGGKRHGTLVGDPVFIAGHSGQCVSLDGNGDYVDSGAVLDLGNAFAVECWVRPGPEQARFADIFGNHLGGNSRGFVLQQKGDQTNQFTASFGIGGDAWVISKPIILTAGKWQHVAMVRTPSKLQLFLDGKLGAEVASPSAVRSSELAFRVGLGITLIKRCFRGDIDELRVYRGVPRRYRPRATAGQIELAAWSSYSRLLLTANEFLYVD
;
A
#
# COMPACT_ATOMS: atom_id res chain seq x y z
N ARG A 1 -24.63 -11.44 16.17
CA ARG A 1 -25.97 -11.51 15.51
C ARG A 1 -25.89 -11.11 14.05
N GLU A 2 -25.64 -9.84 13.74
CA GLU A 2 -25.67 -9.30 12.36
C GLU A 2 -24.71 -10.01 11.40
N GLN A 3 -23.52 -10.41 11.85
CA GLN A 3 -22.58 -11.19 11.03
C GLN A 3 -23.11 -12.55 10.55
N ILE A 4 -24.09 -13.14 11.26
CA ILE A 4 -24.63 -14.48 10.95
C ILE A 4 -25.92 -14.39 10.13
N ALA A 5 -26.80 -13.44 10.50
CA ALA A 5 -28.16 -13.36 9.98
C ALA A 5 -28.63 -11.91 9.73
N GLY A 6 -27.72 -10.97 9.52
CA GLY A 6 -28.06 -9.56 9.33
C GLY A 6 -28.98 -9.31 8.14
N ASP A 7 -28.84 -10.06 7.03
CA ASP A 7 -29.76 -10.02 5.89
C ASP A 7 -31.20 -10.38 6.28
N LEU A 8 -31.37 -11.39 7.15
CA LEU A 8 -32.69 -11.82 7.66
C LEU A 8 -33.26 -10.82 8.66
N MET A 9 -32.42 -10.30 9.56
CA MET A 9 -32.81 -9.24 10.49
C MET A 9 -33.21 -7.96 9.76
N ALA A 10 -32.56 -7.65 8.63
CA ALA A 10 -32.90 -6.48 7.81
C ALA A 10 -34.27 -6.62 7.13
N ALA A 11 -34.74 -7.85 6.91
CA ALA A 11 -36.05 -8.14 6.35
C ALA A 11 -37.19 -8.05 7.40
N GLU A 12 -36.89 -8.21 8.69
CA GLU A 12 -37.88 -8.15 9.79
C GLU A 12 -38.41 -6.72 10.07
N GLY A 13 -37.73 -5.66 9.63
CA GLY A 13 -38.27 -4.30 9.78
C GLY A 13 -37.32 -3.15 9.40
N PRO A 14 -37.86 -1.97 9.09
CA PRO A 14 -37.07 -0.80 8.64
C PRO A 14 -36.46 -0.06 9.83
N ASP A 15 -35.22 -0.39 10.21
CA ASP A 15 -34.52 0.26 11.33
C ASP A 15 -33.50 1.32 10.88
N GLY A 16 -33.51 1.71 9.60
CA GLY A 16 -32.48 2.59 9.02
C GLY A 16 -31.09 1.95 8.87
N ARG A 17 -30.89 0.72 9.37
CA ARG A 17 -29.61 -0.02 9.33
C ARG A 17 -29.61 -1.20 8.36
N PHE A 18 -30.60 -1.28 7.47
CA PHE A 18 -30.71 -2.33 6.44
C PHE A 18 -29.36 -2.61 5.75
N ARG A 19 -28.69 -1.54 5.29
CA ARG A 19 -27.42 -1.66 4.57
C ARG A 19 -26.31 -2.27 5.42
N GLU A 20 -26.17 -1.81 6.67
CA GLU A 20 -25.17 -2.31 7.61
C GLU A 20 -25.40 -3.78 7.93
N ARG A 21 -26.64 -4.16 8.20
CA ARG A 21 -27.03 -5.54 8.52
C ARG A 21 -26.77 -6.50 7.36
N VAL A 22 -27.11 -6.12 6.12
CA VAL A 22 -26.81 -6.94 4.94
C VAL A 22 -25.29 -7.09 4.77
N ILE A 23 -24.54 -5.99 4.82
CA ILE A 23 -23.06 -6.00 4.70
C ILE A 23 -22.41 -6.89 5.77
N ALA A 24 -22.93 -6.90 7.00
CA ALA A 24 -22.37 -7.68 8.09
C ALA A 24 -22.24 -9.18 7.77
N THR A 25 -23.18 -9.74 7.00
CA THR A 25 -23.14 -11.15 6.58
C THR A 25 -22.02 -11.47 5.58
N GLY A 26 -21.34 -10.45 5.06
CA GLY A 26 -20.08 -10.61 4.35
C GLY A 26 -19.03 -11.36 5.18
N PHE A 27 -19.12 -11.34 6.51
CA PHE A 27 -18.35 -12.21 7.40
C PHE A 27 -18.41 -13.69 6.98
N LEU A 28 -19.62 -14.23 6.75
CA LEU A 28 -19.82 -15.60 6.24
C LEU A 28 -19.56 -15.68 4.72
N GLY A 29 -19.87 -14.62 3.98
CA GLY A 29 -19.62 -14.59 2.54
C GLY A 29 -18.14 -14.82 2.20
N LEU A 30 -17.26 -14.38 3.10
CA LEU A 30 -15.82 -14.50 3.05
C LEU A 30 -15.30 -15.93 3.33
N SER A 31 -16.10 -16.97 3.49
CA SER A 31 -15.54 -18.34 3.59
C SER A 31 -14.70 -18.73 2.37
N ILE A 32 -13.70 -19.60 2.53
CA ILE A 32 -12.80 -20.02 1.45
C ILE A 32 -13.60 -20.77 0.37
N ARG A 33 -13.31 -20.48 -0.91
CA ARG A 33 -13.90 -21.17 -2.06
C ARG A 33 -12.94 -22.24 -2.55
N ASN A 34 -13.45 -23.47 -2.66
CA ASN A 34 -12.66 -24.63 -3.06
C ASN A 34 -13.06 -25.10 -4.46
N GLY A 35 -12.07 -25.18 -5.35
CA GLY A 35 -12.24 -25.60 -6.73
C GLY A 35 -12.81 -24.52 -7.66
N ILE A 36 -12.78 -24.82 -8.96
CA ILE A 36 -13.21 -23.92 -10.03
C ILE A 36 -14.14 -24.68 -10.98
N PHE A 37 -15.27 -24.07 -11.36
CA PHE A 37 -16.23 -24.62 -12.31
C PHE A 37 -16.61 -26.08 -11.96
N LYS A 38 -16.28 -27.03 -12.83
CA LYS A 38 -16.64 -28.45 -12.65
C LYS A 38 -16.02 -29.12 -11.43
N HIS A 39 -14.94 -28.57 -10.88
CA HIS A 39 -14.29 -29.07 -9.65
C HIS A 39 -14.70 -28.29 -8.40
N TYR A 40 -15.83 -27.57 -8.42
CA TYR A 40 -16.30 -26.76 -7.30
C TYR A 40 -16.86 -27.59 -6.12
N HIS A 41 -16.41 -27.33 -4.89
CA HIS A 41 -16.75 -28.12 -3.70
C HIS A 41 -17.52 -27.27 -2.66
N PRO A 42 -18.85 -27.16 -2.76
CA PRO A 42 -19.65 -26.33 -1.84
C PRO A 42 -19.63 -26.80 -0.39
N GLU A 43 -19.49 -28.11 -0.16
CA GLU A 43 -19.36 -28.72 1.16
C GLU A 43 -18.16 -28.19 1.95
N LEU A 44 -17.05 -27.89 1.26
CA LEU A 44 -15.83 -27.34 1.86
C LEU A 44 -15.96 -25.85 2.22
N ILE A 45 -16.88 -25.12 1.59
CA ILE A 45 -17.18 -23.73 1.95
C ILE A 45 -17.94 -23.71 3.27
N ILE A 46 -18.92 -24.61 3.41
CA ILE A 46 -19.69 -24.75 4.65
C ILE A 46 -18.78 -25.21 5.79
N GLU A 47 -17.85 -26.12 5.52
CA GLU A 47 -16.81 -26.53 6.48
C GLU A 47 -16.01 -25.32 6.98
N ASP A 48 -15.53 -24.45 6.08
CA ASP A 48 -14.76 -23.25 6.46
C ASP A 48 -15.61 -22.24 7.26
N THR A 49 -16.90 -22.10 6.92
CA THR A 49 -17.85 -21.29 7.69
C THR A 49 -18.02 -21.83 9.12
N ILE A 50 -18.21 -23.14 9.26
CA ILE A 50 -18.37 -23.79 10.57
C ILE A 50 -17.07 -23.69 11.38
N ASP A 51 -15.90 -23.90 10.75
CA ASP A 51 -14.61 -23.73 11.42
C ASP A 51 -14.42 -22.30 11.91
N THR A 52 -14.73 -21.31 11.06
CA THR A 52 -14.62 -19.89 11.41
C THR A 52 -15.51 -19.54 12.59
N ILE A 53 -16.80 -19.89 12.56
CA ILE A 53 -17.73 -19.62 13.68
C ILE A 53 -17.32 -20.39 14.93
N GLY A 54 -16.97 -21.68 14.79
CA GLY A 54 -16.51 -22.54 15.86
C GLY A 54 -15.35 -21.88 16.60
N ARG A 55 -14.29 -21.51 15.88
CA ARG A 55 -13.07 -20.95 16.47
C ARG A 55 -13.20 -19.50 16.93
N SER A 56 -13.85 -18.63 16.15
CA SER A 56 -13.87 -17.19 16.47
C SER A 56 -14.99 -16.76 17.40
N ILE A 57 -16.09 -17.53 17.49
CA ILE A 57 -17.26 -17.18 18.31
C ILE A 57 -17.41 -18.16 19.47
N LEU A 58 -17.34 -19.47 19.21
CA LEU A 58 -17.50 -20.49 20.26
C LEU A 58 -16.18 -20.90 20.93
N GLY A 59 -15.03 -20.57 20.33
CA GLY A 59 -13.73 -21.07 20.80
C GLY A 59 -13.66 -22.60 20.77
N LEU A 60 -14.18 -23.25 19.72
CA LEU A 60 -14.16 -24.71 19.58
C LEU A 60 -13.66 -25.12 18.19
N THR A 61 -12.87 -26.19 18.14
CA THR A 61 -12.38 -26.80 16.90
C THR A 61 -13.35 -27.84 16.36
N ILE A 62 -14.42 -27.41 15.68
CA ILE A 62 -15.52 -28.30 15.24
C ILE A 62 -15.19 -29.01 13.91
N ARG A 63 -14.18 -28.54 13.16
CA ARG A 63 -13.94 -28.93 11.76
C ARG A 63 -13.72 -30.43 11.54
N CYS A 64 -12.97 -31.12 12.40
CA CYS A 64 -12.70 -32.55 12.21
C CYS A 64 -13.97 -33.42 12.34
N SER A 65 -14.99 -32.92 13.06
CA SER A 65 -16.28 -33.59 13.23
C SER A 65 -17.02 -33.85 11.92
N ARG A 66 -16.60 -33.21 10.81
CA ARG A 66 -17.10 -33.52 9.48
C ARG A 66 -16.93 -35.00 9.11
N CYS A 67 -15.79 -35.60 9.44
CA CYS A 67 -15.44 -36.94 8.96
C CYS A 67 -15.63 -38.03 10.03
N HIS A 68 -15.41 -37.70 11.29
CA HIS A 68 -15.49 -38.62 12.43
C HIS A 68 -15.85 -37.84 13.70
N ASP A 69 -16.37 -38.48 14.74
CA ASP A 69 -16.62 -37.80 16.02
C ASP A 69 -15.35 -37.11 16.54
N HIS A 70 -15.49 -35.95 17.16
CA HIS A 70 -14.34 -35.17 17.60
C HIS A 70 -13.47 -36.00 18.56
N LYS A 71 -12.14 -35.90 18.42
CA LYS A 71 -11.19 -36.78 19.13
C LYS A 71 -11.26 -36.67 20.65
N VAL A 72 -11.54 -35.47 21.16
CA VAL A 72 -11.47 -35.14 22.60
C VAL A 72 -12.77 -34.50 23.08
N GLU A 73 -13.21 -33.41 22.44
CA GLU A 73 -14.53 -32.82 22.73
C GLU A 73 -15.69 -33.78 22.47
N PRO A 74 -16.77 -33.71 23.28
CA PRO A 74 -18.02 -34.43 23.05
C PRO A 74 -18.86 -33.79 21.93
N ILE A 75 -18.27 -33.70 20.73
CA ILE A 75 -18.92 -33.18 19.52
C ILE A 75 -18.99 -34.30 18.50
N SER A 76 -20.21 -34.82 18.30
CA SER A 76 -20.43 -35.90 17.33
C SER A 76 -20.37 -35.38 15.89
N THR A 77 -20.21 -36.28 14.94
CA THR A 77 -20.40 -35.99 13.53
C THR A 77 -21.82 -35.48 13.27
N ALA A 78 -22.83 -36.02 13.96
CA ALA A 78 -24.19 -35.50 13.86
C ALA A 78 -24.26 -34.02 14.26
N ASP A 79 -23.58 -33.59 15.33
CA ASP A 79 -23.55 -32.18 15.76
C ASP A 79 -22.95 -31.24 14.69
N TYR A 80 -21.90 -31.68 14.00
CA TYR A 80 -21.39 -30.94 12.84
C TYR A 80 -22.45 -30.82 11.75
N TYR A 81 -23.16 -31.91 11.42
CA TYR A 81 -24.17 -31.88 10.36
C TYR A 81 -25.45 -31.11 10.74
N ARG A 82 -25.74 -30.92 12.04
CA ARG A 82 -26.76 -29.98 12.53
C ARG A 82 -26.46 -28.55 12.09
N LEU A 83 -25.21 -28.11 12.27
CA LEU A 83 -24.74 -26.80 11.81
C LEU A 83 -24.63 -26.74 10.28
N TYR A 84 -24.15 -27.82 9.65
CA TYR A 84 -24.04 -27.94 8.20
C TYR A 84 -25.37 -27.67 7.52
N GLY A 85 -26.47 -28.27 7.99
CA GLY A 85 -27.79 -28.06 7.41
C GLY A 85 -28.23 -26.59 7.42
N ILE A 86 -27.86 -25.81 8.46
CA ILE A 86 -28.19 -24.39 8.56
C ILE A 86 -27.52 -23.61 7.41
N PHE A 87 -26.24 -23.88 7.15
CA PHE A 87 -25.49 -23.21 6.10
C PHE A 87 -25.75 -23.77 4.70
N ALA A 88 -26.08 -25.06 4.58
CA ALA A 88 -26.57 -25.67 3.34
C ALA A 88 -27.96 -25.15 2.93
N SER A 89 -28.69 -24.57 3.88
CA SER A 89 -29.94 -23.82 3.68
C SER A 89 -29.70 -22.34 3.38
N SER A 90 -28.46 -21.94 3.09
CA SER A 90 -28.08 -20.56 2.80
C SER A 90 -27.31 -20.47 1.48
N ARG A 91 -27.35 -19.31 0.85
CA ARG A 91 -26.64 -19.02 -0.39
C ARG A 91 -25.49 -18.06 -0.14
N TYR A 92 -24.29 -18.50 -0.51
CA TYR A 92 -23.08 -17.69 -0.46
C TYR A 92 -23.00 -16.74 -1.65
N PRO A 93 -22.39 -15.55 -1.50
CA PRO A 93 -22.20 -14.62 -2.61
C PRO A 93 -21.20 -15.16 -3.64
N PHE A 94 -21.54 -14.96 -4.91
CA PHE A 94 -20.74 -15.44 -6.04
C PHE A 94 -19.38 -14.75 -6.13
N SER A 95 -18.31 -15.54 -6.00
CA SER A 95 -16.91 -15.08 -6.01
C SER A 95 -16.23 -15.06 -7.39
N GLY A 96 -16.83 -15.67 -8.43
CA GLY A 96 -16.21 -15.80 -9.75
C GLY A 96 -15.62 -17.17 -10.07
N SER A 97 -15.44 -18.06 -9.08
CA SER A 97 -14.88 -19.41 -9.28
C SER A 97 -15.93 -20.53 -9.24
N GLU A 98 -17.16 -20.21 -8.85
CA GLU A 98 -18.22 -21.18 -8.57
C GLU A 98 -18.93 -21.62 -9.86
N LEU A 99 -19.73 -22.68 -9.78
CA LEU A 99 -20.44 -23.16 -10.95
C LEU A 99 -21.41 -22.12 -11.50
N PRO A 100 -21.63 -22.12 -12.81
CA PRO A 100 -22.35 -21.01 -13.39
C PRO A 100 -23.85 -20.87 -13.05
N GLY A 101 -24.51 -21.84 -12.41
CA GLY A 101 -25.83 -21.60 -11.78
C GLY A 101 -25.82 -20.50 -10.67
N PHE A 102 -24.64 -19.97 -10.37
CA PHE A 102 -24.35 -18.87 -9.46
C PHE A 102 -23.79 -17.62 -10.17
N SER A 103 -23.41 -17.71 -11.45
CA SER A 103 -22.65 -16.63 -12.08
C SER A 103 -23.50 -15.45 -12.50
N ALA A 104 -22.91 -14.30 -12.19
CA ALA A 104 -23.25 -12.99 -12.74
C ALA A 104 -24.43 -12.24 -12.10
N GLY A 105 -24.71 -12.39 -10.80
CA GLY A 105 -25.56 -11.35 -10.17
C GLY A 105 -25.86 -11.38 -8.68
N GLU A 106 -25.24 -12.25 -7.89
CA GLU A 106 -25.77 -12.56 -6.55
C GLU A 106 -25.19 -11.77 -5.39
N SER A 107 -24.46 -10.71 -5.66
CA SER A 107 -24.25 -9.68 -4.64
C SER A 107 -25.61 -9.06 -4.28
N VAL A 108 -25.90 -8.96 -2.99
CA VAL A 108 -27.20 -8.50 -2.47
C VAL A 108 -27.35 -7.01 -2.74
N LEU A 109 -28.46 -6.59 -3.34
CA LEU A 109 -28.72 -5.16 -3.52
C LEU A 109 -28.93 -4.49 -2.16
N LEU A 110 -28.26 -3.37 -1.95
CA LEU A 110 -28.36 -2.56 -0.75
C LEU A 110 -29.51 -1.55 -0.87
N VAL A 111 -30.70 -2.07 -1.19
CA VAL A 111 -31.93 -1.31 -1.43
C VAL A 111 -33.07 -1.86 -0.58
N THR A 112 -33.72 -0.98 0.18
CA THR A 112 -34.95 -1.32 0.93
C THR A 112 -36.16 -1.39 -0.01
N PRO A 113 -37.27 -2.06 0.38
CA PRO A 113 -38.51 -2.04 -0.40
C PRO A 113 -39.03 -0.63 -0.71
N ALA A 114 -38.90 0.30 0.24
CA ALA A 114 -39.29 1.70 0.05
C ALA A 114 -38.40 2.41 -0.98
N GLN A 115 -37.07 2.25 -0.90
CA GLN A 115 -36.14 2.78 -1.89
C GLN A 115 -36.36 2.16 -3.26
N TRP A 116 -36.65 0.87 -3.33
CA TRP A 116 -37.00 0.18 -4.56
C TRP A 116 -38.24 0.79 -5.19
N ALA A 117 -39.33 0.94 -4.43
CA ALA A 117 -40.58 1.52 -4.91
C ALA A 117 -40.42 2.96 -5.41
N ALA A 118 -39.52 3.73 -4.78
CA ALA A 118 -39.20 5.11 -5.15
C ALA A 118 -38.36 5.24 -6.44
N LEU A 119 -37.81 4.15 -6.97
CA LEU A 119 -37.07 4.19 -8.24
C LEU A 119 -38.01 4.58 -9.40
N PRO A 120 -37.51 5.36 -10.39
CA PRO A 120 -38.24 5.65 -11.61
C PRO A 120 -38.78 4.37 -12.27
N ILE A 121 -40.03 4.43 -12.73
CA ILE A 121 -40.75 3.27 -13.28
C ILE A 121 -39.96 2.59 -14.40
N GLY A 122 -39.29 3.37 -15.26
CA GLY A 122 -38.44 2.86 -16.33
C GLY A 122 -37.29 1.97 -15.82
N HIS A 123 -36.60 2.38 -14.76
CA HIS A 123 -35.55 1.57 -14.14
C HIS A 123 -36.10 0.29 -13.54
N ARG A 124 -37.22 0.36 -12.79
CA ARG A 124 -37.86 -0.84 -12.21
C ARG A 124 -38.27 -1.84 -13.30
N ARG A 125 -39.00 -1.37 -14.31
CA ARG A 125 -39.45 -2.22 -15.43
C ARG A 125 -38.27 -2.83 -16.20
N GLY A 126 -37.20 -2.07 -16.41
CA GLY A 126 -35.98 -2.58 -17.06
C GLY A 126 -35.33 -3.71 -16.25
N ILE A 127 -35.14 -3.51 -14.95
CA ILE A 127 -34.54 -4.49 -14.05
C ILE A 127 -35.42 -5.75 -13.94
N GLU A 128 -36.72 -5.57 -13.69
CA GLU A 128 -37.70 -6.67 -13.58
C GLU A 128 -37.83 -7.44 -14.89
N GLY A 129 -37.85 -6.74 -16.03
CA GLY A 129 -37.89 -7.33 -17.36
C GLY A 129 -36.68 -8.19 -17.66
N LEU A 130 -35.46 -7.73 -17.33
CA LEU A 130 -34.24 -8.52 -17.46
C LEU A 130 -34.25 -9.75 -16.54
N ARG A 131 -34.66 -9.60 -15.27
CA ARG A 131 -34.80 -10.74 -14.34
C ARG A 131 -35.79 -11.79 -14.86
N ALA A 132 -36.94 -11.36 -15.35
CA ALA A 132 -37.95 -12.25 -15.92
C ALA A 132 -37.42 -12.95 -17.19
N THR A 133 -36.64 -12.24 -18.01
CA THR A 133 -36.01 -12.80 -19.22
C THR A 133 -34.97 -13.86 -18.87
N ILE A 134 -34.09 -13.59 -17.90
CA ILE A 134 -33.12 -14.57 -17.39
C ILE A 134 -33.85 -15.82 -16.87
N ALA A 135 -34.87 -15.65 -16.04
CA ALA A 135 -35.64 -16.76 -15.48
C ALA A 135 -36.31 -17.61 -16.58
N ARG A 136 -36.95 -16.98 -17.58
CA ARG A 136 -37.55 -17.68 -18.72
C ARG A 136 -36.51 -18.41 -19.57
N THR A 137 -35.38 -17.78 -19.87
CA THR A 137 -34.31 -18.39 -20.66
C THR A 137 -33.76 -19.62 -19.94
N LEU A 138 -33.51 -19.53 -18.64
CA LEU A 138 -33.05 -20.67 -17.84
C LEU A 138 -34.09 -21.80 -17.78
N ALA A 139 -35.37 -21.48 -17.57
CA ALA A 139 -36.44 -22.47 -17.48
C ALA A 139 -36.68 -23.23 -18.79
N ASN A 140 -36.57 -22.54 -19.93
CA ASN A 140 -36.86 -23.11 -21.25
C ASN A 140 -35.63 -23.67 -21.98
N HIS A 141 -34.44 -23.58 -21.39
CA HIS A 141 -33.22 -24.02 -22.03
C HIS A 141 -33.21 -25.56 -22.24
N PRO A 142 -32.85 -26.08 -23.43
CA PRO A 142 -32.85 -27.52 -23.72
C PRO A 142 -32.03 -28.37 -22.73
N ALA A 143 -30.96 -27.80 -22.17
CA ALA A 143 -30.11 -28.47 -21.18
C ALA A 143 -30.85 -28.84 -19.87
N GLN A 144 -32.00 -28.22 -19.55
CA GLN A 144 -32.78 -28.57 -18.35
C GLN A 144 -33.22 -30.04 -18.34
N LYS A 145 -33.74 -30.53 -19.48
CA LYS A 145 -34.16 -31.94 -19.61
C LYS A 145 -32.97 -32.89 -19.48
N ASP A 146 -31.82 -32.53 -20.05
CA ASP A 146 -30.60 -33.33 -19.93
C ASP A 146 -30.05 -33.35 -18.50
N LEU A 147 -30.06 -32.19 -17.82
CA LEU A 147 -29.70 -32.05 -16.41
C LEU A 147 -30.56 -32.92 -15.52
N GLU A 148 -31.88 -32.90 -15.72
CA GLU A 148 -32.82 -33.71 -14.95
C GLU A 148 -32.54 -35.22 -15.15
N ARG A 149 -32.33 -35.65 -16.39
CA ARG A 149 -31.94 -37.03 -16.73
C ARG A 149 -30.62 -37.43 -16.05
N LYS A 150 -29.59 -36.59 -16.15
CA LYS A 150 -28.28 -36.84 -15.53
C LYS A 150 -28.36 -36.90 -14.00
N ARG A 151 -29.10 -35.98 -13.37
CA ARG A 151 -29.35 -35.99 -11.91
C ARG A 151 -30.08 -37.26 -11.47
N LYS A 152 -31.09 -37.70 -12.22
CA LYS A 152 -31.82 -38.94 -11.92
C LYS A 152 -30.90 -40.17 -12.00
N ARG A 153 -30.01 -40.22 -13.00
CA ARG A 153 -28.99 -41.27 -13.15
C ARG A 153 -28.00 -41.25 -11.97
N LEU A 154 -27.41 -40.10 -11.68
CA LEU A 154 -26.50 -39.91 -10.55
C LEU A 154 -27.15 -40.37 -9.24
N ALA A 155 -28.38 -39.94 -8.97
CA ALA A 155 -29.10 -40.34 -7.77
C ALA A 155 -29.36 -41.87 -7.71
N GLY A 156 -29.55 -42.52 -8.86
CA GLY A 156 -29.64 -43.98 -8.95
C GLY A 156 -28.33 -44.69 -8.60
N ASP A 157 -27.22 -44.21 -9.16
CA ASP A 157 -25.90 -44.79 -8.91
C ASP A 157 -25.42 -44.51 -7.46
N VAL A 158 -25.72 -43.33 -6.90
CA VAL A 158 -25.49 -43.02 -5.47
C VAL A 158 -26.27 -43.98 -4.57
N ARG A 159 -27.54 -44.28 -4.89
CA ARG A 159 -28.32 -45.28 -4.13
C ARG A 159 -27.70 -46.67 -4.21
N ARG A 160 -27.22 -47.07 -5.39
CA ARG A 160 -26.53 -48.36 -5.59
C ARG A 160 -25.22 -48.41 -4.80
N TYR A 161 -24.43 -47.34 -4.85
CA TYR A 161 -23.18 -47.22 -4.10
C TYR A 161 -23.43 -47.30 -2.59
N HIS A 162 -24.46 -46.62 -2.10
CA HIS A 162 -24.86 -46.72 -0.69
C HIS A 162 -25.28 -48.16 -0.31
N GLN A 163 -25.99 -48.89 -1.19
CA GLN A 163 -26.32 -50.30 -0.93
C GLN A 163 -25.06 -51.18 -0.82
N VAL A 164 -24.07 -50.96 -1.68
CA VAL A 164 -22.76 -51.65 -1.61
C VAL A 164 -22.06 -51.31 -0.29
N ARG A 165 -21.96 -50.03 0.04
CA ARG A 165 -21.34 -49.53 1.30
C ARG A 165 -22.01 -50.07 2.55
N SER A 166 -23.34 -50.19 2.55
CA SER A 166 -24.11 -50.73 3.68
C SER A 166 -23.80 -52.21 3.99
N ARG A 167 -23.22 -52.95 3.03
CA ARG A 167 -22.77 -54.33 3.21
C ARG A 167 -21.31 -54.45 3.68
N GLY A 168 -20.62 -53.32 3.83
CA GLY A 168 -19.19 -53.27 4.15
C GLY A 168 -18.27 -53.26 2.92
N ASP A 169 -18.81 -53.35 1.71
CA ASP A 169 -18.04 -53.36 0.47
C ASP A 169 -17.73 -51.96 -0.05
N PHE A 170 -16.69 -51.84 -0.90
CA PHE A 170 -16.32 -50.58 -1.55
C PHE A 170 -16.11 -50.79 -3.06
N ASP A 171 -17.03 -50.27 -3.88
CA ASP A 171 -16.92 -50.32 -5.34
C ASP A 171 -16.26 -49.04 -5.87
N VAL A 172 -14.95 -49.12 -6.09
CA VAL A 172 -14.12 -48.02 -6.62
C VAL A 172 -14.61 -47.55 -7.98
N ALA A 173 -15.04 -48.47 -8.85
CA ALA A 173 -15.45 -48.15 -10.21
C ALA A 173 -16.78 -47.39 -10.22
N LEU A 174 -17.75 -47.82 -9.41
CA LEU A 174 -19.02 -47.12 -9.23
C LEU A 174 -18.80 -45.74 -8.58
N ARG A 175 -17.94 -45.65 -7.56
CA ARG A 175 -17.59 -44.37 -6.93
C ARG A 175 -16.97 -43.38 -7.91
N THR A 176 -16.02 -43.84 -8.72
CA THR A 176 -15.39 -43.02 -9.77
C THR A 176 -16.41 -42.58 -10.81
N SER A 177 -17.34 -43.46 -11.20
CA SER A 177 -18.42 -43.11 -12.12
C SER A 177 -19.36 -42.04 -11.57
N ILE A 178 -19.64 -42.06 -10.26
CA ILE A 178 -20.44 -41.03 -9.57
C ILE A 178 -19.74 -39.66 -9.65
N ASP A 179 -18.43 -39.61 -9.39
CA ASP A 179 -17.66 -38.35 -9.53
C ASP A 179 -17.70 -37.83 -10.97
N ASP A 180 -17.45 -38.70 -11.95
CA ASP A 180 -17.49 -38.34 -13.37
C ASP A 180 -18.88 -37.83 -13.78
N GLN A 181 -19.94 -38.44 -13.28
CA GLN A 181 -21.32 -38.01 -13.53
C GLN A 181 -21.62 -36.65 -12.90
N ASP A 182 -21.17 -36.40 -11.67
CA ASP A 182 -21.31 -35.11 -11.03
C ASP A 182 -20.55 -34.03 -11.80
N ILE A 183 -19.30 -34.29 -12.20
CA ILE A 183 -18.50 -33.39 -13.07
C ILE A 183 -19.27 -33.06 -14.36
N ARG A 184 -19.87 -34.06 -15.03
CA ARG A 184 -20.67 -33.85 -16.25
C ARG A 184 -21.94 -33.04 -15.99
N ILE A 185 -22.61 -33.23 -14.86
CA ILE A 185 -23.77 -32.40 -14.47
C ILE A 185 -23.34 -30.95 -14.31
N ARG A 186 -22.21 -30.73 -13.64
CA ARG A 186 -21.65 -29.40 -13.42
C ARG A 186 -21.23 -28.72 -14.74
N GLU A 187 -20.71 -29.47 -15.70
CA GLU A 187 -20.43 -28.99 -17.06
C GLU A 187 -21.72 -28.55 -17.79
N GLU A 188 -22.84 -29.28 -17.65
CA GLU A 188 -24.12 -28.86 -18.22
C GLU A 188 -24.69 -27.60 -17.54
N ILE A 189 -24.58 -27.50 -16.20
CA ILE A 189 -24.93 -26.28 -15.46
C ILE A 189 -24.11 -25.09 -16.00
N SER A 190 -22.84 -25.32 -16.34
CA SER A 190 -21.98 -24.29 -16.94
C SER A 190 -22.49 -23.81 -18.29
N LYS A 191 -23.01 -24.70 -19.13
CA LYS A 191 -23.59 -24.32 -20.43
C LYS A 191 -24.86 -23.49 -20.26
N LEU A 192 -25.72 -23.90 -19.33
CA LEU A 192 -26.99 -23.22 -19.03
C LEU A 192 -26.77 -21.77 -18.61
N ASP A 193 -25.78 -21.48 -17.77
CA ASP A 193 -25.54 -20.10 -17.38
C ASP A 193 -24.85 -19.27 -18.45
N ASN A 194 -23.91 -19.88 -19.20
CA ASN A 194 -23.29 -19.19 -20.33
C ASN A 194 -24.36 -18.66 -21.32
N SER A 195 -25.53 -19.29 -21.39
CA SER A 195 -26.67 -18.83 -22.19
C SER A 195 -27.32 -17.54 -21.66
N VAL A 196 -27.14 -17.17 -20.39
CA VAL A 196 -27.70 -15.95 -19.76
C VAL A 196 -26.65 -14.95 -19.29
N ARG A 197 -25.35 -15.27 -19.43
CA ARG A 197 -24.23 -14.43 -18.98
C ARG A 197 -24.32 -12.98 -19.45
N LYS A 198 -24.69 -12.75 -20.72
CA LYS A 198 -24.87 -11.39 -21.27
C LYS A 198 -26.02 -10.65 -20.57
N LEU A 199 -27.17 -11.29 -20.40
CA LEU A 199 -28.34 -10.71 -19.73
C LEU A 199 -28.03 -10.31 -18.29
N TRP A 200 -27.20 -11.08 -17.61
CA TRP A 200 -26.71 -10.75 -16.28
C TRP A 200 -25.82 -9.50 -16.26
N TYR A 201 -24.91 -9.34 -17.24
CA TYR A 201 -24.13 -8.11 -17.39
C TYR A 201 -25.04 -6.91 -17.67
N ASP A 202 -26.03 -7.07 -18.53
CA ASP A 202 -27.02 -6.03 -18.83
C ASP A 202 -27.84 -5.66 -17.58
N LEU A 203 -28.21 -6.65 -16.76
CA LEU A 203 -28.91 -6.45 -15.49
C LEU A 203 -28.05 -5.67 -14.50
N LYS A 204 -26.78 -6.04 -14.32
CA LYS A 204 -25.83 -5.29 -13.49
C LYS A 204 -25.63 -3.87 -13.98
N GLY A 205 -25.51 -3.67 -15.29
CA GLY A 205 -25.41 -2.35 -15.91
C GLY A 205 -26.64 -1.49 -15.64
N THR A 206 -27.83 -2.07 -15.81
CA THR A 206 -29.11 -1.39 -15.55
C THR A 206 -29.26 -1.00 -14.08
N GLU A 207 -28.92 -1.90 -13.16
CA GLU A 207 -28.97 -1.59 -11.72
C GLU A 207 -27.97 -0.51 -11.32
N ARG A 208 -26.75 -0.50 -11.91
CA ARG A 208 -25.76 0.55 -11.70
C ARG A 208 -26.26 1.90 -12.22
N LEU A 209 -26.87 1.94 -13.40
CA LEU A 209 -27.49 3.15 -13.96
C LEU A 209 -28.63 3.68 -13.08
N ALA A 210 -29.32 2.78 -12.35
CA ALA A 210 -30.33 3.15 -11.36
C ALA A 210 -29.75 3.57 -9.99
N GLY A 211 -28.41 3.68 -9.85
CA GLY A 211 -27.75 4.04 -8.61
C GLY A 211 -27.77 2.97 -7.52
N LEU A 212 -28.04 1.71 -7.88
CA LEU A 212 -28.13 0.61 -6.92
C LEU A 212 -26.76 0.02 -6.61
N GLU A 213 -26.44 0.01 -5.32
CA GLU A 213 -25.21 -0.60 -4.80
C GLU A 213 -25.45 -2.05 -4.35
N ARG A 214 -24.36 -2.80 -4.25
CA ARG A 214 -24.38 -4.23 -3.97
C ARG A 214 -23.40 -4.57 -2.86
N ALA A 215 -23.72 -5.58 -2.07
CA ALA A 215 -22.85 -6.16 -1.05
C ALA A 215 -22.49 -7.60 -1.36
N TYR A 216 -21.25 -7.96 -1.03
CA TYR A 216 -20.81 -9.34 -0.98
C TYR A 216 -21.32 -9.97 0.32
N ALA A 217 -22.55 -10.49 0.30
CA ALA A 217 -23.35 -10.83 1.47
C ALA A 217 -24.09 -12.16 1.28
N MET A 218 -24.49 -12.79 2.39
CA MET A 218 -25.27 -14.03 2.39
C MET A 218 -26.72 -13.79 2.00
N ARG A 219 -27.41 -14.86 1.58
CA ARG A 219 -28.86 -14.90 1.38
C ARG A 219 -29.44 -16.20 1.90
N GLU A 220 -30.74 -16.23 2.13
CA GLU A 220 -31.45 -17.49 2.34
C GLU A 220 -31.57 -18.32 1.06
N ALA A 221 -31.57 -19.64 1.23
CA ALA A 221 -31.83 -20.62 0.19
C ALA A 221 -32.91 -21.60 0.66
N SER A 222 -33.29 -22.54 -0.22
CA SER A 222 -34.27 -23.57 0.14
C SER A 222 -33.81 -24.35 1.37
N PRO A 223 -34.64 -24.40 2.43
CA PRO A 223 -34.30 -25.06 3.68
C PRO A 223 -34.18 -26.57 3.47
N ARG A 224 -33.13 -27.17 4.04
CA ARG A 224 -32.93 -28.62 4.04
C ARG A 224 -32.17 -29.07 5.28
N ASP A 225 -32.60 -30.20 5.83
CA ASP A 225 -31.78 -30.97 6.77
C ASP A 225 -30.64 -31.67 6.02
N ALA A 226 -29.63 -32.12 6.75
CA ALA A 226 -28.40 -32.67 6.15
C ALA A 226 -28.26 -34.14 6.50
N HIS A 227 -27.96 -34.97 5.51
CA HIS A 227 -27.40 -36.29 5.77
C HIS A 227 -25.97 -36.13 6.28
N VAL A 228 -25.62 -36.91 7.29
CA VAL A 228 -24.20 -37.12 7.65
C VAL A 228 -23.47 -37.61 6.42
N GLN A 229 -22.30 -37.06 6.11
CA GLN A 229 -21.47 -37.58 5.02
C GLN A 229 -20.45 -38.51 5.65
N VAL A 230 -20.52 -39.80 5.37
CA VAL A 230 -19.65 -40.79 6.00
C VAL A 230 -18.21 -40.52 5.57
N ALA A 231 -17.30 -40.39 6.54
CA ALA A 231 -15.92 -39.94 6.32
C ALA A 231 -15.81 -38.59 5.56
N GLY A 232 -16.87 -37.78 5.55
CA GLY A 232 -16.95 -36.52 4.84
C GLY A 232 -17.26 -36.62 3.33
N ASP A 233 -17.59 -37.81 2.80
CA ASP A 233 -17.92 -38.00 1.38
C ASP A 233 -19.37 -37.60 1.06
N PRO A 234 -19.62 -36.51 0.29
CA PRO A 234 -20.97 -36.05 -0.01
C PRO A 234 -21.83 -37.07 -0.78
N PHE A 235 -21.22 -38.08 -1.41
CA PHE A 235 -21.93 -39.14 -2.13
C PHE A 235 -22.13 -40.42 -1.30
N ASP A 236 -21.70 -40.42 -0.04
CA ASP A 236 -21.94 -41.51 0.92
C ASP A 236 -22.81 -41.00 2.09
N PRO A 237 -24.14 -40.83 1.88
CA PRO A 237 -25.03 -40.26 2.87
C PRO A 237 -25.35 -41.26 3.99
N GLY A 238 -25.03 -40.91 5.22
CA GLY A 238 -25.48 -41.55 6.45
C GLY A 238 -26.83 -41.04 6.95
N PRO A 239 -27.11 -41.13 8.27
CA PRO A 239 -28.38 -40.70 8.86
C PRO A 239 -28.72 -39.24 8.56
N LEU A 240 -30.01 -38.95 8.38
CA LEU A 240 -30.53 -37.60 8.24
C LEU A 240 -30.53 -36.91 9.62
N VAL A 241 -29.93 -35.73 9.70
CA VAL A 241 -29.81 -34.94 10.92
C VAL A 241 -30.56 -33.61 10.75
N ARG A 242 -31.46 -33.33 11.70
CA ARG A 242 -32.18 -32.06 11.76
C ARG A 242 -31.23 -30.91 12.04
N ARG A 243 -31.45 -29.78 11.38
CA ARG A 243 -30.70 -28.54 11.64
C ARG A 243 -30.77 -28.12 13.10
N GLY A 244 -29.66 -27.61 13.64
CA GLY A 244 -29.56 -27.24 15.04
C GLY A 244 -28.14 -26.88 15.45
N VAL A 245 -27.87 -26.99 16.74
CA VAL A 245 -26.55 -26.75 17.37
C VAL A 245 -26.06 -28.02 18.06
N PRO A 246 -24.78 -28.10 18.45
CA PRO A 246 -24.28 -29.27 19.18
C PRO A 246 -25.10 -29.57 20.45
N GLU A 247 -25.45 -30.83 20.67
CA GLU A 247 -26.37 -31.25 21.75
C GLU A 247 -25.93 -30.80 23.14
N LEU A 248 -24.64 -30.94 23.45
CA LEU A 248 -24.11 -30.51 24.75
C LEU A 248 -24.29 -29.01 24.97
N LEU A 249 -24.10 -28.19 23.93
CA LEU A 249 -24.25 -26.74 24.01
C LEU A 249 -25.73 -26.31 23.95
N ALA A 250 -26.61 -27.17 23.45
CA ALA A 250 -28.06 -26.99 23.49
C ALA A 250 -28.64 -27.17 24.89
N ARG A 251 -27.91 -27.81 25.82
CA ARG A 251 -28.35 -28.08 27.21
C ARG A 251 -29.73 -28.72 27.29
N GLY A 252 -30.02 -29.64 26.37
CA GLY A 252 -31.30 -30.35 26.28
C GLY A 252 -32.40 -29.63 25.47
N GLN A 253 -32.19 -28.38 25.03
CA GLN A 253 -33.14 -27.65 24.19
C GLN A 253 -32.52 -27.25 22.85
N GLN A 254 -32.81 -28.03 21.81
CA GLN A 254 -32.42 -27.70 20.44
C GLN A 254 -33.10 -26.43 19.92
N LEU A 255 -32.53 -25.85 18.87
CA LEU A 255 -33.10 -24.66 18.23
C LEU A 255 -34.48 -24.97 17.61
N GLU A 256 -35.47 -24.15 17.95
CA GLU A 256 -36.74 -24.14 17.24
C GLU A 256 -36.60 -23.38 15.92
N ILE A 257 -36.41 -24.12 14.83
CA ILE A 257 -36.26 -23.56 13.48
C ILE A 257 -37.60 -23.66 12.75
N PRO A 258 -38.27 -22.53 12.43
CA PRO A 258 -39.53 -22.54 11.71
C PRO A 258 -39.41 -23.20 10.33
N ALA A 259 -40.50 -23.86 9.90
CA ALA A 259 -40.60 -24.36 8.53
C ALA A 259 -40.38 -23.23 7.52
N GLY A 260 -39.66 -23.51 6.44
CA GLY A 260 -39.32 -22.50 5.44
C GLY A 260 -38.03 -21.71 5.72
N GLN A 261 -37.48 -21.74 6.95
CA GLN A 261 -36.29 -20.96 7.31
C GLN A 261 -35.01 -21.77 7.29
N SER A 262 -33.88 -21.07 7.08
CA SER A 262 -32.55 -21.67 7.09
C SER A 262 -32.07 -22.11 8.47
N GLY A 263 -32.52 -21.45 9.53
CA GLY A 263 -31.98 -21.60 10.89
C GLY A 263 -30.88 -20.59 11.24
N ARG A 264 -30.40 -19.76 10.29
CA ARG A 264 -29.32 -18.79 10.56
C ARG A 264 -29.71 -17.75 11.60
N LEU A 265 -30.96 -17.28 11.56
CA LEU A 265 -31.47 -16.30 12.51
C LEU A 265 -31.55 -16.89 13.93
N GLN A 266 -32.03 -18.12 14.06
CA GLN A 266 -32.10 -18.85 15.33
C GLN A 266 -30.70 -19.10 15.88
N LEU A 267 -29.76 -19.53 15.02
CA LEU A 267 -28.35 -19.67 15.39
C LEU A 267 -27.76 -18.34 15.87
N ALA A 268 -28.02 -17.23 15.18
CA ALA A 268 -27.55 -15.91 15.56
C ALA A 268 -28.07 -15.48 16.94
N ARG A 269 -29.35 -15.75 17.23
CA ARG A 269 -29.98 -15.49 18.53
C ARG A 269 -29.35 -16.37 19.61
N TRP A 270 -29.22 -17.67 19.37
CA TRP A 270 -28.59 -18.62 20.31
C TRP A 270 -27.13 -18.30 20.63
N LEU A 271 -26.32 -17.98 19.62
CA LEU A 271 -24.91 -17.61 19.82
C LEU A 271 -24.75 -16.41 20.76
N THR A 272 -25.76 -15.56 20.85
CA THR A 272 -25.73 -14.33 21.67
C THR A 272 -26.81 -14.34 22.75
N SER A 273 -27.26 -15.54 23.12
CA SER A 273 -28.11 -15.76 24.28
C SER A 273 -27.27 -15.59 25.56
N PRO A 274 -27.82 -15.01 26.64
CA PRO A 274 -27.17 -15.01 27.95
C PRO A 274 -26.86 -16.43 28.45
N ASP A 275 -27.61 -17.44 28.00
CA ASP A 275 -27.43 -18.84 28.42
C ASP A 275 -26.32 -19.56 27.64
N ASN A 276 -25.80 -18.95 26.57
CA ASN A 276 -24.67 -19.54 25.84
C ASN A 276 -23.39 -19.44 26.68
N PRO A 277 -22.75 -20.57 27.04
CA PRO A 277 -21.60 -20.53 27.94
C PRO A 277 -20.33 -19.98 27.28
N LEU A 278 -20.17 -20.05 25.96
CA LEU A 278 -18.87 -19.85 25.33
C LEU A 278 -18.72 -18.46 24.73
N THR A 279 -19.69 -18.02 23.93
CA THR A 279 -19.59 -16.76 23.19
C THR A 279 -19.18 -15.54 24.03
N PRO A 280 -19.77 -15.26 25.21
CA PRO A 280 -19.38 -14.10 26.00
C PRO A 280 -17.95 -14.24 26.56
N ARG A 281 -17.54 -15.46 26.97
CA ARG A 281 -16.20 -15.74 27.50
C ARG A 281 -15.14 -15.59 26.41
N VAL A 282 -15.38 -16.15 25.23
CA VAL A 282 -14.50 -16.03 24.07
C VAL A 282 -14.33 -14.57 23.65
N ALA A 283 -15.44 -13.83 23.54
CA ALA A 283 -15.40 -12.40 23.19
C ALA A 283 -14.61 -11.56 24.20
N VAL A 284 -14.85 -11.77 25.50
CA VAL A 284 -14.10 -11.11 26.58
C VAL A 284 -12.62 -11.47 26.52
N ASN A 285 -12.28 -12.74 26.29
CA ASN A 285 -10.91 -13.19 26.21
C ASN A 285 -10.15 -12.52 25.05
N TYR A 286 -10.80 -12.34 23.89
CA TYR A 286 -10.22 -11.58 22.78
C TYR A 286 -10.01 -10.10 23.12
N ILE A 287 -10.97 -9.45 23.79
CA ILE A 287 -10.83 -8.05 24.22
C ILE A 287 -9.70 -7.91 25.25
N TRP A 288 -9.62 -8.84 26.20
CA TRP A 288 -8.52 -8.89 27.18
C TRP A 288 -7.18 -9.11 26.48
N GLN A 289 -7.08 -10.09 25.57
CA GLN A 289 -5.89 -10.36 24.79
C GLN A 289 -5.45 -9.14 23.99
N PHE A 290 -6.37 -8.37 23.40
CA PHE A 290 -6.03 -7.17 22.65
C PHE A 290 -5.29 -6.12 23.51
N HIS A 291 -5.68 -6.01 24.77
CA HIS A 291 -5.06 -5.09 25.73
C HIS A 291 -3.74 -5.62 26.27
N PHE A 292 -3.71 -6.86 26.73
CA PHE A 292 -2.57 -7.45 27.45
C PHE A 292 -1.62 -8.30 26.59
N GLY A 293 -1.92 -8.48 25.30
CA GLY A 293 -1.13 -9.31 24.36
C GLY A 293 -1.29 -10.83 24.52
N LYS A 294 -1.93 -11.27 25.61
CA LYS A 294 -2.29 -12.67 25.91
C LYS A 294 -3.65 -12.74 26.60
N GLY A 295 -4.47 -13.71 26.22
CA GLY A 295 -5.78 -13.95 26.83
C GLY A 295 -5.66 -14.56 28.24
N ILE A 296 -6.76 -14.49 29.00
CA ILE A 296 -6.94 -15.26 30.25
C ILE A 296 -6.87 -16.75 29.94
N VAL A 297 -7.48 -17.15 28.81
CA VAL A 297 -7.24 -18.41 28.10
C VAL A 297 -6.24 -18.13 26.98
N SER A 298 -5.06 -18.75 27.03
CA SER A 298 -3.98 -18.46 26.08
C SER A 298 -4.23 -19.00 24.66
N THR A 299 -5.10 -20.01 24.52
CA THR A 299 -5.59 -20.58 23.26
C THR A 299 -6.92 -19.91 22.89
N SER A 300 -6.86 -18.68 22.39
CA SER A 300 -8.07 -17.85 22.24
C SER A 300 -9.15 -18.38 21.30
N ASP A 301 -8.81 -19.34 20.43
CA ASP A 301 -9.74 -20.05 19.53
C ASP A 301 -10.06 -21.49 19.95
N ASP A 302 -9.55 -21.95 21.10
CA ASP A 302 -9.81 -23.27 21.65
C ASP A 302 -9.98 -23.19 23.18
N PHE A 303 -11.24 -23.21 23.60
CA PHE A 303 -11.76 -23.26 24.97
C PHE A 303 -12.20 -24.68 25.35
N GLY A 304 -12.03 -25.65 24.44
CA GLY A 304 -12.32 -27.05 24.70
C GLY A 304 -11.29 -27.69 25.64
N LEU A 305 -11.46 -28.99 25.88
CA LEU A 305 -10.52 -29.86 26.56
C LEU A 305 -9.13 -29.91 25.90
N GLY A 306 -9.05 -29.64 24.59
CA GLY A 306 -7.78 -29.49 23.86
C GLY A 306 -7.05 -28.17 24.11
N GLY A 307 -7.76 -27.15 24.61
CA GLY A 307 -7.25 -25.81 24.87
C GLY A 307 -6.58 -25.64 26.22
N ALA A 308 -6.04 -24.44 26.47
CA ALA A 308 -5.49 -24.05 27.75
C ALA A 308 -6.61 -23.73 28.75
N THR A 309 -6.43 -24.12 30.02
CA THR A 309 -7.32 -23.69 31.10
C THR A 309 -7.20 -22.19 31.36
N PRO A 310 -8.29 -21.50 31.73
CA PRO A 310 -8.21 -20.09 32.11
C PRO A 310 -7.32 -19.91 33.33
N THR A 311 -6.40 -18.95 33.27
CA THR A 311 -5.56 -18.58 34.43
C THR A 311 -6.39 -18.01 35.58
N HIS A 312 -7.47 -17.28 35.26
CA HIS A 312 -8.37 -16.63 36.21
C HIS A 312 -9.83 -16.95 35.84
N PRO A 313 -10.34 -18.16 36.16
CA PRO A 313 -11.68 -18.60 35.75
C PRO A 313 -12.79 -17.68 36.28
N GLU A 314 -12.73 -17.29 37.55
CA GLU A 314 -13.73 -16.41 38.17
C GLU A 314 -13.75 -15.02 37.53
N LEU A 315 -12.58 -14.48 37.19
CA LEU A 315 -12.48 -13.19 36.50
C LEU A 315 -13.07 -13.26 35.09
N LEU A 316 -12.79 -14.33 34.35
CA LEU A 316 -13.34 -14.54 33.01
C LEU A 316 -14.87 -14.61 33.05
N ASP A 317 -15.41 -15.37 34.00
CA ASP A 317 -16.85 -15.53 34.19
C ASP A 317 -17.52 -14.22 34.61
N TRP A 318 -16.89 -13.48 35.54
CA TRP A 318 -17.37 -12.18 35.97
C TRP A 318 -17.37 -11.17 34.81
N LEU A 319 -16.30 -11.08 34.03
CA LEU A 319 -16.22 -10.20 32.87
C LEU A 319 -17.23 -10.60 31.77
N ALA A 320 -17.42 -11.90 31.53
CA ALA A 320 -18.43 -12.42 30.61
C ALA A 320 -19.84 -11.98 31.04
N ARG A 321 -20.13 -12.01 32.33
CA ARG A 321 -21.41 -11.53 32.89
C ARG A 321 -21.55 -10.02 32.77
N GLN A 322 -20.50 -9.24 33.10
CA GLN A 322 -20.46 -7.80 32.87
C GLN A 322 -20.75 -7.45 31.40
N PHE A 323 -20.24 -8.25 30.46
CA PHE A 323 -20.48 -8.02 29.04
C PHE A 323 -21.94 -8.21 28.66
N ILE A 324 -22.58 -9.27 29.14
CA ILE A 324 -23.99 -9.57 28.89
C ILE A 324 -24.89 -8.51 29.55
N ASP A 325 -24.68 -8.26 30.84
CA ASP A 325 -25.50 -7.36 31.66
C ASP A 325 -25.44 -5.91 31.15
N ASN A 326 -24.33 -5.52 30.50
CA ASN A 326 -24.17 -4.22 29.84
C ASN A 326 -24.44 -4.28 28.32
N HIS A 327 -25.39 -5.14 27.90
CA HIS A 327 -25.90 -5.24 26.54
C HIS A 327 -24.82 -5.45 25.47
N TRP A 328 -23.82 -6.29 25.75
CA TRP A 328 -22.72 -6.59 24.83
C TRP A 328 -21.92 -5.34 24.42
N SER A 329 -21.84 -4.34 25.30
CA SER A 329 -21.11 -3.09 25.04
C SER A 329 -19.59 -3.31 25.14
N VAL A 330 -18.95 -3.41 23.98
CA VAL A 330 -17.48 -3.49 23.88
C VAL A 330 -16.81 -2.27 24.51
N LYS A 331 -17.42 -1.07 24.39
CA LYS A 331 -16.95 0.17 25.02
C LYS A 331 -16.98 0.10 26.55
N HIS A 332 -18.00 -0.52 27.13
CA HIS A 332 -18.08 -0.73 28.58
C HIS A 332 -16.91 -1.59 29.05
N LEU A 333 -16.69 -2.75 28.42
CA LEU A 333 -15.58 -3.63 28.77
C LEU A 333 -14.21 -2.96 28.61
N HIS A 334 -13.99 -2.22 27.52
CA HIS A 334 -12.77 -1.42 27.36
C HIS A 334 -12.57 -0.48 28.55
N ARG A 335 -13.58 0.30 28.93
CA ARG A 335 -13.47 1.21 30.08
C ARG A 335 -13.18 0.46 31.38
N LEU A 336 -13.86 -0.65 31.62
CA LEU A 336 -13.69 -1.46 32.82
C LEU A 336 -12.24 -1.99 32.94
N ILE A 337 -11.71 -2.56 31.86
CA ILE A 337 -10.33 -3.06 31.81
C ILE A 337 -9.33 -1.91 31.97
N LEU A 338 -9.46 -0.84 31.20
CA LEU A 338 -8.49 0.28 31.17
C LEU A 338 -8.46 1.10 32.47
N THR A 339 -9.52 1.03 33.29
CA THR A 339 -9.58 1.68 34.60
C THR A 339 -9.21 0.76 35.77
N SER A 340 -8.98 -0.53 35.51
CA SER A 340 -8.58 -1.51 36.52
C SER A 340 -7.20 -1.18 37.12
N LYS A 341 -6.91 -1.74 38.30
CA LYS A 341 -5.56 -1.72 38.88
C LYS A 341 -4.58 -2.48 37.99
N THR A 342 -5.00 -3.65 37.47
CA THR A 342 -4.17 -4.53 36.63
C THR A 342 -3.65 -3.82 35.37
N TRP A 343 -4.50 -3.06 34.68
CA TRP A 343 -4.07 -2.28 33.52
C TRP A 343 -3.08 -1.16 33.88
N ARG A 344 -3.23 -0.55 35.06
CA ARG A 344 -2.41 0.57 35.54
C ARG A 344 -1.13 0.13 36.27
N LEU A 345 -0.81 -1.15 36.30
CA LEU A 345 0.46 -1.64 36.85
C LEU A 345 1.63 -1.12 36.02
N ALA A 346 2.77 -0.85 36.67
CA ALA A 346 4.00 -0.53 35.97
C ALA A 346 4.58 -1.78 35.27
N GLY A 347 5.37 -1.57 34.21
CA GLY A 347 6.12 -2.66 33.55
C GLY A 347 7.40 -3.09 34.28
N THR A 348 7.72 -2.47 35.41
CA THR A 348 8.95 -2.73 36.18
C THR A 348 8.98 -4.14 36.75
N ALA A 349 10.10 -4.82 36.60
CA ALA A 349 10.25 -6.21 37.02
C ALA A 349 10.91 -6.32 38.40
N SER A 350 10.29 -7.07 39.31
CA SER A 350 10.90 -7.48 40.58
C SER A 350 11.65 -8.79 40.40
N ARG A 351 12.89 -8.89 40.89
CA ARG A 351 13.68 -10.15 40.83
C ARG A 351 12.94 -11.33 41.45
N LYS A 352 12.25 -11.11 42.59
CA LYS A 352 11.47 -12.15 43.27
C LYS A 352 10.29 -12.61 42.40
N ALA A 353 9.52 -11.68 41.85
CA ALA A 353 8.35 -12.00 41.03
C ALA A 353 8.75 -12.68 39.71
N LEU A 354 9.84 -12.26 39.08
CA LEU A 354 10.39 -12.92 37.89
C LEU A 354 10.82 -14.37 38.16
N ALA A 355 11.35 -14.67 39.35
CA ALA A 355 11.73 -16.04 39.70
C ALA A 355 10.51 -16.96 39.89
N THR A 356 9.37 -16.41 40.35
CA THR A 356 8.14 -17.18 40.60
C THR A 356 7.26 -17.30 39.36
N ASP A 357 7.06 -16.21 38.61
CA ASP A 357 6.21 -16.16 37.42
C ASP A 357 6.89 -15.35 36.31
N PRO A 358 7.93 -15.93 35.66
CA PRO A 358 8.73 -15.23 34.64
C PRO A 358 7.91 -14.81 33.42
N ASN A 359 6.86 -15.58 33.10
CA ASN A 359 5.97 -15.36 31.96
C ASN A 359 4.77 -14.45 32.30
N ASN A 360 4.70 -13.97 33.54
CA ASN A 360 3.68 -13.05 34.03
C ASN A 360 2.25 -13.59 33.82
N HIS A 361 2.03 -14.90 34.00
CA HIS A 361 0.71 -15.55 33.90
C HIS A 361 -0.32 -14.92 34.84
N TRP A 362 0.14 -14.42 36.00
CA TRP A 362 -0.70 -13.81 37.03
C TRP A 362 -0.83 -12.29 36.93
N TYR A 363 -0.37 -11.69 35.82
CA TYR A 363 -0.48 -10.24 35.54
C TYR A 363 0.01 -9.35 36.69
N TRP A 364 1.13 -9.70 37.33
CA TRP A 364 1.72 -8.95 38.43
C TRP A 364 2.45 -7.67 37.99
N ARG A 365 2.64 -7.48 36.68
CA ARG A 365 3.13 -6.25 36.02
C ARG A 365 2.50 -6.07 34.65
N PHE A 366 2.66 -4.90 34.05
CA PHE A 366 2.34 -4.70 32.64
C PHE A 366 3.41 -5.33 31.74
N ASP A 367 2.98 -6.09 30.73
CA ASP A 367 3.90 -6.66 29.74
C ASP A 367 4.11 -5.64 28.61
N ARG A 368 5.35 -5.14 28.52
CA ARG A 368 5.81 -4.37 27.37
C ARG A 368 5.52 -5.15 26.09
N ARG A 369 4.77 -4.54 25.17
CA ARG A 369 4.37 -5.18 23.92
C ARG A 369 4.53 -4.25 22.73
N ARG A 370 4.91 -4.80 21.59
CA ARG A 370 4.91 -4.02 20.35
C ARG A 370 3.48 -3.66 19.95
N ARG A 371 3.32 -2.48 19.36
CA ARG A 371 2.10 -2.05 18.69
C ARG A 371 1.89 -2.85 17.40
N ASP A 372 0.63 -3.12 17.09
CA ASP A 372 0.22 -3.78 15.84
C ASP A 372 0.42 -2.84 14.63
N ALA A 373 0.44 -3.41 13.41
CA ALA A 373 0.64 -2.66 12.17
C ALA A 373 -0.22 -1.40 12.06
N GLU A 374 -1.53 -1.52 12.30
CA GLU A 374 -2.48 -0.44 12.20
C GLU A 374 -2.18 0.67 13.22
N ALA A 375 -1.83 0.30 14.46
CA ALA A 375 -1.50 1.24 15.53
C ALA A 375 -0.17 1.98 15.28
N ILE A 376 0.83 1.29 14.71
CA ILE A 376 2.09 1.93 14.29
C ILE A 376 1.80 2.97 13.20
N ARG A 377 1.11 2.58 12.14
CA ARG A 377 0.83 3.47 11.00
C ARG A 377 -0.06 4.64 11.38
N ASP A 378 -1.19 4.37 12.03
CA ASP A 378 -2.15 5.40 12.42
C ASP A 378 -1.55 6.34 13.45
N GLY A 379 -0.76 5.81 14.41
CA GLY A 379 -0.04 6.62 15.38
C GLY A 379 0.95 7.56 14.71
N ILE A 380 1.73 7.09 13.72
CA ILE A 380 2.71 7.92 13.01
C ILE A 380 2.00 9.08 12.31
N MET A 381 0.91 8.79 11.59
CA MET A 381 0.14 9.82 10.90
C MET A 381 -0.56 10.76 11.88
N GLN A 382 -1.03 10.25 13.02
CA GLN A 382 -1.67 11.07 14.06
C GLN A 382 -0.67 12.07 14.65
N VAL A 383 0.51 11.62 15.07
CA VAL A 383 1.51 12.53 15.63
C VAL A 383 2.09 13.44 14.55
N ALA A 384 2.17 13.02 13.29
CA ALA A 384 2.54 13.90 12.18
C ALA A 384 1.42 14.85 11.73
N GLY A 385 0.18 14.67 12.22
CA GLY A 385 -0.98 15.48 11.85
C GLY A 385 -1.46 15.28 10.41
N THR A 386 -1.22 14.09 9.83
CA THR A 386 -1.64 13.72 8.47
C THR A 386 -2.78 12.70 8.45
N LEU A 387 -3.14 12.13 9.62
CA LEU A 387 -4.25 11.18 9.73
C LEU A 387 -5.59 11.88 9.49
N ASP A 388 -6.35 11.40 8.52
CA ASP A 388 -7.76 11.74 8.33
C ASP A 388 -8.63 10.77 9.16
N PRO A 389 -9.33 11.24 10.21
CA PRO A 389 -10.17 10.39 11.04
C PRO A 389 -11.55 10.12 10.41
N SER A 390 -11.89 10.79 9.31
CA SER A 390 -13.17 10.61 8.63
C SER A 390 -13.29 9.22 8.00
N ARG A 391 -14.51 8.86 7.59
CA ARG A 391 -14.74 7.63 6.84
C ARG A 391 -14.41 7.89 5.37
N PRO A 392 -13.47 7.15 4.75
CA PRO A 392 -13.16 7.35 3.34
C PRO A 392 -14.32 6.93 2.44
N GLY A 393 -14.32 7.49 1.23
CA GLY A 393 -15.14 7.00 0.12
C GLY A 393 -14.64 5.67 -0.46
N PRO A 394 -15.26 5.18 -1.54
CA PRO A 394 -14.84 3.96 -2.23
C PRO A 394 -13.39 4.05 -2.73
N HIS A 395 -12.68 2.92 -2.74
CA HIS A 395 -11.38 2.85 -3.40
C HIS A 395 -11.52 3.06 -4.92
N PRO A 396 -10.52 3.68 -5.58
CA PRO A 396 -10.56 3.98 -7.00
C PRO A 396 -10.26 2.72 -7.84
N PHE A 397 -11.14 1.73 -7.75
CA PHE A 397 -11.06 0.53 -8.59
C PHE A 397 -11.29 0.90 -10.06
N PRO A 398 -10.57 0.26 -11.00
CA PRO A 398 -10.90 0.41 -12.41
C PRO A 398 -12.35 -0.04 -12.65
N PRO A 399 -13.08 0.59 -13.58
CA PRO A 399 -14.42 0.16 -13.93
C PRO A 399 -14.46 -1.34 -14.27
N GLU A 400 -15.47 -2.05 -13.79
CA GLU A 400 -15.61 -3.50 -14.03
C GLU A 400 -15.53 -3.90 -15.51
N ALA A 401 -15.99 -3.03 -16.42
CA ALA A 401 -15.90 -3.25 -17.85
C ALA A 401 -14.46 -3.38 -18.37
N ASN A 402 -13.48 -2.84 -17.63
CA ASN A 402 -12.06 -2.87 -17.97
C ASN A 402 -11.31 -3.99 -17.25
N TRP A 403 -11.99 -4.85 -16.49
CA TRP A 403 -11.34 -5.92 -15.75
C TRP A 403 -10.89 -7.02 -16.70
N GLN A 404 -9.57 -7.21 -16.80
CA GLN A 404 -8.93 -8.28 -17.57
C GLN A 404 -8.20 -9.28 -16.66
N PHE A 405 -8.63 -9.37 -15.40
CA PHE A 405 -7.97 -10.20 -14.39
C PHE A 405 -8.30 -11.67 -14.57
N SER A 406 -7.31 -12.54 -14.38
CA SER A 406 -7.43 -14.00 -14.46
C SER A 406 -6.68 -14.67 -13.32
N GLN A 407 -6.75 -16.00 -13.21
CA GLN A 407 -5.95 -16.75 -12.24
C GLN A 407 -4.44 -16.55 -12.46
N HIS A 408 -4.01 -16.42 -13.71
CA HIS A 408 -2.60 -16.21 -14.08
C HIS A 408 -2.19 -14.73 -14.09
N GLY A 409 -3.15 -13.82 -14.08
CA GLY A 409 -2.96 -12.38 -13.95
C GLY A 409 -3.96 -11.79 -12.96
N PRO A 410 -3.84 -12.07 -11.65
CA PRO A 410 -4.81 -11.63 -10.66
C PRO A 410 -4.74 -10.10 -10.48
N PHE A 411 -5.84 -9.51 -10.03
CA PHE A 411 -5.87 -8.10 -9.65
C PHE A 411 -4.85 -7.83 -8.52
N LYS A 412 -4.10 -6.73 -8.67
CA LYS A 412 -3.11 -6.26 -7.71
C LYS A 412 -3.19 -4.75 -7.65
N ALA A 413 -3.58 -4.19 -6.51
CA ALA A 413 -3.47 -2.77 -6.24
C ALA A 413 -2.94 -2.50 -4.83
N VAL A 414 -2.41 -1.30 -4.63
CA VAL A 414 -2.14 -0.71 -3.32
C VAL A 414 -2.49 0.76 -3.46
N TYR A 415 -3.49 1.22 -2.71
CA TYR A 415 -3.93 2.61 -2.75
C TYR A 415 -3.40 3.33 -1.52
N GLU A 416 -2.62 4.39 -1.75
CA GLU A 416 -2.22 5.29 -0.67
C GLU A 416 -3.46 5.93 -0.05
N SER A 417 -3.46 6.10 1.28
CA SER A 417 -4.58 6.68 2.01
C SER A 417 -4.09 7.37 3.28
N SER A 418 -4.56 8.58 3.52
CA SER A 418 -4.32 9.27 4.81
C SER A 418 -5.29 8.83 5.90
N HIS A 419 -6.24 7.94 5.61
CA HIS A 419 -7.23 7.47 6.57
C HIS A 419 -6.66 6.36 7.47
N ARG A 420 -7.42 6.05 8.53
CA ARG A 420 -7.14 4.93 9.45
C ARG A 420 -6.86 3.63 8.71
N SER A 421 -5.92 2.85 9.23
CA SER A 421 -5.40 1.66 8.55
C SER A 421 -6.43 0.54 8.38
N VAL A 422 -7.53 0.58 9.16
CA VAL A 422 -8.70 -0.31 9.00
C VAL A 422 -9.39 -0.14 7.64
N TYR A 423 -9.17 1.00 6.96
CA TYR A 423 -9.71 1.28 5.62
C TYR A 423 -8.68 1.06 4.51
N LEU A 424 -7.52 0.47 4.81
CA LEU A 424 -6.60 0.07 3.74
C LEU A 424 -7.23 -1.05 2.92
N MET A 425 -7.05 -0.98 1.61
CA MET A 425 -7.54 -2.03 0.73
C MET A 425 -6.85 -3.35 1.02
N THR A 426 -7.62 -4.36 1.40
CA THR A 426 -7.15 -5.73 1.62
C THR A 426 -7.54 -6.64 0.46
N GLN A 427 -6.61 -7.49 0.01
CA GLN A 427 -6.89 -8.56 -0.97
C GLN A 427 -6.54 -9.91 -0.35
N ARG A 428 -7.19 -10.98 -0.83
CA ARG A 428 -6.94 -12.35 -0.37
C ARG A 428 -5.67 -12.95 -0.96
N LEU A 429 -5.51 -12.83 -2.28
CA LEU A 429 -4.39 -13.43 -3.01
C LEU A 429 -3.07 -12.71 -2.74
N GLN A 430 -3.11 -11.38 -2.65
CA GLN A 430 -1.94 -10.56 -2.35
C GLN A 430 -2.22 -9.63 -1.17
N ARG A 431 -1.63 -9.95 -0.02
CA ARG A 431 -1.76 -9.12 1.17
C ARG A 431 -1.14 -7.74 0.95
N HIS A 432 -1.69 -6.74 1.64
CA HIS A 432 -1.16 -5.38 1.61
C HIS A 432 0.32 -5.40 2.07
N PRO A 433 1.28 -4.80 1.34
CA PRO A 433 2.70 -4.91 1.65
C PRO A 433 3.06 -4.45 3.07
N TYR A 434 2.53 -3.29 3.49
CA TYR A 434 2.73 -2.78 4.85
C TYR A 434 2.18 -3.73 5.92
N LEU A 435 0.91 -4.13 5.84
CA LEU A 435 0.31 -5.04 6.82
C LEU A 435 1.08 -6.38 6.88
N THR A 436 1.50 -6.91 5.73
CA THR A 436 2.31 -8.14 5.68
C THR A 436 3.65 -7.97 6.41
N LEU A 437 4.31 -6.83 6.21
CA LEU A 437 5.60 -6.56 6.82
C LEU A 437 5.51 -6.41 8.34
N PHE A 438 4.44 -5.80 8.85
CA PHE A 438 4.21 -5.52 10.28
C PHE A 438 3.24 -6.52 10.94
N ASP A 439 3.21 -7.77 10.43
CA ASP A 439 2.47 -8.89 11.03
C ASP A 439 0.95 -8.68 11.18
N GLY A 440 0.34 -7.95 10.24
CA GLY A 440 -1.11 -7.83 10.08
C GLY A 440 -1.80 -9.19 9.81
N PRO A 441 -3.14 -9.24 9.97
CA PRO A 441 -3.87 -10.49 9.99
C PRO A 441 -3.88 -11.17 8.61
N ASP A 442 -3.98 -12.49 8.64
CA ASP A 442 -4.20 -13.28 7.42
C ASP A 442 -5.62 -13.04 6.91
N THR A 443 -5.77 -12.60 5.67
CA THR A 443 -7.08 -12.32 5.04
C THR A 443 -7.76 -13.58 4.52
N SER A 444 -7.09 -14.73 4.59
CA SER A 444 -7.56 -16.02 4.08
C SER A 444 -7.89 -17.04 5.15
N ARG A 445 -7.57 -16.79 6.43
CA ARG A 445 -7.76 -17.72 7.54
C ARG A 445 -8.04 -16.97 8.84
N PRO A 446 -8.79 -17.58 9.79
CA PRO A 446 -8.92 -17.03 11.14
C PRO A 446 -7.55 -16.74 11.77
N THR A 447 -7.38 -15.54 12.32
CA THR A 447 -6.14 -15.10 12.99
C THR A 447 -6.45 -14.80 14.47
N PRO A 448 -6.50 -15.82 15.35
CA PRO A 448 -6.88 -15.64 16.75
C PRO A 448 -5.82 -14.88 17.56
N ARG A 449 -4.55 -15.05 17.19
CA ARG A 449 -3.42 -14.31 17.75
C ARG A 449 -2.56 -13.77 16.62
N ARG A 450 -2.27 -12.47 16.66
CA ARG A 450 -1.35 -11.84 15.73
C ARG A 450 0.09 -12.19 16.12
N LYS A 451 0.94 -12.40 15.12
CA LYS A 451 2.37 -12.53 15.36
C LYS A 451 2.91 -11.16 15.76
N ASN A 452 3.91 -11.15 16.62
CA ASN A 452 4.61 -9.94 17.01
C ASN A 452 6.10 -10.18 16.80
N THR A 453 6.58 -9.91 15.58
CA THR A 453 7.97 -10.17 15.21
C THR A 453 8.78 -8.88 15.17
N ALA A 454 10.09 -9.00 15.39
CA ALA A 454 11.06 -7.95 15.18
C ALA A 454 12.03 -8.37 14.08
N LYS A 455 11.70 -8.01 12.83
CA LYS A 455 12.47 -8.42 11.64
C LYS A 455 13.31 -7.28 11.10
N ALA A 456 14.48 -7.60 10.54
CA ALA A 456 15.36 -6.61 9.90
C ALA A 456 14.65 -5.79 8.81
N LEU A 457 13.76 -6.42 8.02
CA LEU A 457 12.97 -5.73 6.99
C LEU A 457 12.04 -4.64 7.57
N GLN A 458 11.47 -4.86 8.76
CA GLN A 458 10.64 -3.84 9.43
C GLN A 458 11.50 -2.64 9.83
N ALA A 459 12.68 -2.88 10.39
CA ALA A 459 13.63 -1.82 10.75
C ALA A 459 14.10 -1.04 9.51
N LEU A 460 14.39 -1.73 8.39
CA LEU A 460 14.75 -1.10 7.13
C LEU A 460 13.61 -0.26 6.54
N TYR A 461 12.36 -0.72 6.64
CA TYR A 461 11.19 0.06 6.24
C TYR A 461 11.03 1.33 7.07
N LEU A 462 11.16 1.21 8.40
CA LEU A 462 11.10 2.35 9.31
C LEU A 462 12.19 3.38 9.00
N ARG A 463 13.39 2.93 8.59
CA ARG A 463 14.49 3.83 8.27
C ARG A 463 14.40 4.50 6.90
N ASN A 464 13.87 3.80 5.88
CA ASN A 464 14.05 4.19 4.48
C ASN A 464 12.75 4.42 3.69
N SER A 465 11.58 4.06 4.22
CA SER A 465 10.36 4.13 3.41
C SER A 465 9.95 5.58 3.10
N PRO A 466 9.44 5.87 1.88
CA PRO A 466 8.92 7.19 1.53
C PRO A 466 7.85 7.68 2.51
N PHE A 467 7.01 6.77 3.00
CA PHE A 467 6.01 7.04 4.02
C PHE A 467 6.63 7.67 5.27
N ILE A 468 7.64 7.04 5.89
CA ILE A 468 8.26 7.58 7.11
C ILE A 468 8.94 8.92 6.86
N HIS A 469 9.62 9.07 5.71
CA HIS A 469 10.25 10.34 5.35
C HIS A 469 9.23 11.47 5.19
N GLN A 470 8.07 11.19 4.57
CA GLN A 470 6.98 12.14 4.45
C GLN A 470 6.42 12.52 5.83
N GLN A 471 6.09 11.53 6.66
CA GLN A 471 5.50 11.77 7.98
C GLN A 471 6.44 12.55 8.90
N ALA A 472 7.73 12.24 8.88
CA ALA A 472 8.73 12.98 9.64
C ALA A 472 8.91 14.42 9.17
N ARG A 473 8.79 14.67 7.86
CA ARG A 473 8.84 16.03 7.30
C ARG A 473 7.62 16.84 7.73
N GLU A 474 6.42 16.27 7.68
CA GLU A 474 5.20 16.96 8.12
C GLU A 474 5.21 17.23 9.63
N LEU A 475 5.67 16.27 10.44
CA LEU A 475 5.89 16.48 11.87
C LEU A 475 6.88 17.63 12.12
N ALA A 476 8.02 17.65 11.41
CA ALA A 476 9.02 18.70 11.54
C ALA A 476 8.47 20.08 11.16
N LYS A 477 7.74 20.20 10.05
CA LYS A 477 7.10 21.47 9.65
C LYS A 477 6.19 21.99 10.76
N GLN A 478 5.33 21.14 11.30
CA GLN A 478 4.41 21.53 12.37
C GLN A 478 5.14 21.94 13.65
N LEU A 479 6.20 21.22 14.04
CA LEU A 479 7.00 21.56 15.21
C LEU A 479 7.71 22.90 15.05
N VAL A 480 8.31 23.15 13.88
CA VAL A 480 9.02 24.40 13.58
C VAL A 480 8.07 25.59 13.59
N ILE A 481 6.88 25.45 12.98
CA ILE A 481 5.87 26.52 12.94
C ILE A 481 5.31 26.79 14.32
N ALA A 482 4.99 25.73 15.08
CA ALA A 482 4.21 25.88 16.30
C ALA A 482 5.05 26.23 17.54
N GLU A 483 6.37 26.06 17.52
CA GLU A 483 7.27 26.44 18.62
C GLU A 483 8.61 26.97 18.08
N PRO A 484 8.86 28.29 18.11
CA PRO A 484 10.12 28.85 17.63
C PRO A 484 11.31 28.56 18.56
N ASP A 485 11.09 28.41 19.88
CA ASP A 485 12.19 28.11 20.81
C ASP A 485 12.64 26.66 20.68
N ARG A 486 13.93 26.44 20.36
CA ARG A 486 14.45 25.11 20.06
C ARG A 486 14.35 24.14 21.25
N ARG A 487 14.58 24.59 22.48
CA ARG A 487 14.52 23.75 23.68
C ARG A 487 13.09 23.30 23.97
N ARG A 488 12.13 24.23 23.95
CA ARG A 488 10.70 23.93 24.08
C ARG A 488 10.21 23.06 22.92
N ARG A 489 10.74 23.25 21.70
CA ARG A 489 10.39 22.43 20.54
C ARG A 489 10.81 20.97 20.74
N VAL A 490 11.99 20.69 21.30
CA VAL A 490 12.41 19.32 21.65
C VAL A 490 11.46 18.70 22.67
N ARG A 491 11.18 19.41 23.77
CA ARG A 491 10.24 18.93 24.81
C ARG A 491 8.87 18.63 24.22
N ARG A 492 8.34 19.52 23.37
CA ARG A 492 7.06 19.35 22.69
C ARG A 492 7.08 18.13 21.75
N ALA A 493 8.17 17.92 21.02
CA ALA A 493 8.32 16.77 20.13
C ALA A 493 8.28 15.45 20.91
N ILE A 494 9.04 15.35 22.01
CA ILE A 494 9.08 14.18 22.89
C ILE A 494 7.70 13.92 23.52
N THR A 495 7.08 14.95 24.08
CA THR A 495 5.75 14.83 24.71
C THR A 495 4.67 14.43 23.69
N ARG A 496 4.74 14.97 22.47
CA ARG A 496 3.78 14.66 21.39
C ARG A 496 3.93 13.23 20.88
N VAL A 497 5.15 12.72 20.73
CA VAL A 497 5.39 11.42 20.08
C VAL A 497 5.46 10.26 21.08
N TRP A 498 6.05 10.49 22.25
CA TRP A 498 6.28 9.45 23.28
C TRP A 498 5.45 9.64 24.54
N SER A 499 4.66 10.72 24.65
CA SER A 499 3.76 10.97 25.79
C SER A 499 4.45 10.94 27.16
N ARG A 500 5.73 11.37 27.22
CA ARG A 500 6.51 11.54 28.43
C ARG A 500 7.27 12.86 28.42
N GLU A 501 7.77 13.28 29.59
CA GLU A 501 8.74 14.36 29.67
C GLU A 501 10.14 13.88 29.24
N PRO A 502 11.00 14.80 28.74
CA PRO A 502 12.40 14.50 28.50
C PRO A 502 13.12 14.12 29.80
N VAL A 503 14.03 13.15 29.75
CA VAL A 503 14.90 12.84 30.88
C VAL A 503 16.04 13.86 30.98
N ALA A 504 16.75 13.88 32.11
CA ALA A 504 17.87 14.80 32.32
C ALA A 504 18.94 14.64 31.22
N GLY A 505 19.39 15.75 30.63
CA GLY A 505 20.38 15.78 29.54
C GLY A 505 19.83 15.53 28.12
N GLU A 506 18.65 14.90 27.99
CA GLU A 506 18.12 14.47 26.69
C GLU A 506 17.87 15.65 25.72
N VAL A 507 17.40 16.79 26.23
CA VAL A 507 17.18 17.99 25.41
C VAL A 507 18.49 18.49 24.79
N ASP A 508 19.58 18.48 25.55
CA ASP A 508 20.87 19.01 25.12
C ASP A 508 21.54 18.09 24.10
N GLU A 509 21.44 16.78 24.29
CA GLU A 509 21.88 15.78 23.32
C GLU A 509 21.16 15.91 21.98
N VAL A 510 19.83 16.08 22.02
CA VAL A 510 19.01 16.26 20.82
C VAL A 510 19.38 17.55 20.08
N LEU A 511 19.60 18.65 20.81
CA LEU A 511 20.01 19.91 20.19
C LEU A 511 21.39 19.79 19.54
N SER A 512 22.34 19.12 20.19
CA SER A 512 23.64 18.81 19.61
C SER A 512 23.51 18.00 18.31
N TYR A 513 22.66 16.97 18.30
CA TYR A 513 22.37 16.20 17.09
C TYR A 513 21.79 17.07 15.96
N ILE A 514 20.83 17.95 16.27
CA ILE A 514 20.22 18.86 15.30
C ILE A 514 21.27 19.81 14.69
N ASP A 515 22.17 20.36 15.52
CA ASP A 515 23.23 21.26 15.06
C ASP A 515 24.24 20.54 14.16
N GLN A 516 24.69 19.35 14.55
CA GLN A 516 25.58 18.53 13.74
C GLN A 516 24.96 18.16 12.39
N TYR A 517 23.68 17.77 12.38
CA TYR A 517 22.96 17.44 11.14
C TYR A 517 22.77 18.67 10.25
N ALA A 518 22.46 19.83 10.82
CA ALA A 518 22.35 21.09 10.09
C ALA A 518 23.67 21.50 9.44
N ALA A 519 24.79 21.41 10.18
CA ALA A 519 26.12 21.69 9.67
C ALA A 519 26.50 20.76 8.50
N ARG A 520 26.26 19.45 8.67
CA ARG A 520 26.50 18.47 7.60
C ARG A 520 25.60 18.71 6.38
N THR A 521 24.33 19.02 6.60
CA THR A 521 23.38 19.30 5.50
C THR A 521 23.81 20.52 4.70
N LYS A 522 24.31 21.56 5.37
CA LYS A 522 24.87 22.74 4.73
C LYS A 522 26.10 22.39 3.89
N GLN A 523 27.04 21.63 4.46
CA GLN A 523 28.24 21.17 3.76
C GLN A 523 27.90 20.32 2.52
N ASP A 524 26.96 19.38 2.66
CA ASP A 524 26.51 18.53 1.55
C ASP A 524 25.80 19.34 0.45
N ALA A 525 25.02 20.36 0.82
CA ALA A 525 24.41 21.28 -0.14
C ALA A 525 25.48 22.08 -0.90
N ASP A 526 26.46 22.64 -0.18
CA ASP A 526 27.57 23.39 -0.77
C ASP A 526 28.39 22.53 -1.76
N LEU A 527 28.59 21.24 -1.45
CA LEU A 527 29.26 20.29 -2.34
C LEU A 527 28.44 19.99 -3.59
N ARG A 528 27.12 19.79 -3.46
CA ARG A 528 26.22 19.55 -4.61
C ARG A 528 26.14 20.73 -5.56
N GLU A 529 26.33 21.94 -5.04
CA GLU A 529 26.34 23.18 -5.82
C GLU A 529 27.74 23.53 -6.36
N GLY A 530 28.70 22.61 -6.27
CA GLY A 530 30.00 22.70 -6.93
C GLY A 530 31.16 23.21 -6.07
N GLY A 531 30.95 23.45 -4.76
CA GLY A 531 32.02 23.81 -3.82
C GLY A 531 32.73 25.14 -4.14
N THR A 532 33.60 25.64 -3.27
CA THR A 532 34.32 26.93 -3.42
C THR A 532 35.01 27.07 -4.78
N SER A 533 34.84 28.22 -5.43
CA SER A 533 35.48 28.50 -6.72
C SER A 533 36.90 29.05 -6.58
N LYS A 534 37.80 28.64 -7.47
CA LYS A 534 39.16 29.18 -7.64
C LYS A 534 39.35 29.58 -9.10
N LEU A 535 39.86 30.78 -9.35
CA LEU A 535 40.21 31.27 -10.69
C LEU A 535 41.39 30.44 -11.25
N VAL A 536 41.26 29.99 -12.50
CA VAL A 536 42.21 29.08 -13.19
C VAL A 536 42.82 29.73 -14.42
N LEU A 537 42.07 30.59 -15.11
CA LEU A 537 42.51 31.34 -16.28
C LEU A 537 41.74 32.67 -16.31
N GLU A 538 42.42 33.76 -16.62
CA GLU A 538 41.78 35.06 -16.87
C GLU A 538 42.48 35.79 -18.01
N TYR A 539 41.72 36.10 -19.07
CA TYR A 539 42.16 36.97 -20.15
C TYR A 539 41.30 38.21 -20.18
N LEU A 540 41.90 39.35 -19.85
CA LEU A 540 41.23 40.66 -19.89
C LEU A 540 41.20 41.25 -21.31
N PHE A 541 42.08 40.80 -22.20
CA PHE A 541 42.18 41.29 -23.58
C PHE A 541 42.54 42.79 -23.73
N ASP A 542 43.18 43.36 -22.71
CA ASP A 542 43.72 44.73 -22.68
C ASP A 542 45.01 44.87 -23.51
N GLY A 543 44.89 44.66 -24.82
CA GLY A 543 46.01 44.77 -25.78
C GLY A 543 46.95 43.56 -25.79
N ASP A 544 46.70 42.54 -24.98
CA ASP A 544 47.40 41.26 -24.99
C ASP A 544 46.50 40.09 -24.57
N VAL A 545 47.04 38.87 -24.59
CA VAL A 545 46.37 37.63 -24.16
C VAL A 545 47.06 37.03 -22.93
N LYS A 546 47.51 37.87 -21.99
CA LYS A 546 48.18 37.38 -20.78
C LYS A 546 47.17 36.84 -19.76
N ASP A 547 47.44 35.64 -19.25
CA ASP A 547 46.76 35.10 -18.08
C ASP A 547 47.08 35.89 -16.79
N THR A 548 46.09 36.60 -16.25
CA THR A 548 46.19 37.37 -15.01
C THR A 548 45.77 36.57 -13.77
N SER A 549 45.33 35.31 -13.90
CA SER A 549 44.90 34.46 -12.77
C SER A 549 46.04 34.00 -11.83
N GLY A 550 47.29 34.31 -12.19
CA GLY A 550 48.51 33.80 -11.53
C GLY A 550 48.98 32.44 -12.05
N GLY A 551 48.25 31.82 -12.99
CA GLY A 551 48.59 30.54 -13.62
C GLY A 551 49.69 30.62 -14.69
N LYS A 552 50.01 31.83 -15.18
CA LYS A 552 50.97 32.10 -16.28
C LYS A 552 50.65 31.34 -17.58
N ARG A 553 49.38 31.00 -17.81
CA ARG A 553 48.91 30.34 -19.04
C ARG A 553 48.64 31.37 -20.13
N HIS A 554 49.67 32.12 -20.54
CA HIS A 554 49.49 33.19 -21.53
C HIS A 554 49.04 32.60 -22.88
N GLY A 555 48.01 33.20 -23.47
CA GLY A 555 47.49 32.79 -24.76
C GLY A 555 48.42 33.15 -25.92
N THR A 556 48.18 32.53 -27.06
CA THR A 556 48.78 32.88 -28.35
C THR A 556 47.67 33.28 -29.31
N LEU A 557 47.83 34.43 -29.97
CA LEU A 557 46.94 34.86 -31.04
C LEU A 557 47.26 34.05 -32.30
N VAL A 558 46.22 33.54 -32.96
CA VAL A 558 46.33 32.84 -34.23
C VAL A 558 45.39 33.50 -35.24
N GLY A 559 45.88 33.74 -36.46
CA GLY A 559 45.22 34.60 -37.44
C GLY A 559 45.73 36.03 -37.35
N ASP A 560 44.84 37.00 -37.50
CA ASP A 560 45.08 38.44 -37.39
C ASP A 560 44.03 39.15 -36.49
N PRO A 561 43.71 38.61 -35.29
CA PRO A 561 42.76 39.24 -34.38
C PRO A 561 43.28 40.60 -33.91
N VAL A 562 42.36 41.57 -33.79
CA VAL A 562 42.68 42.95 -33.41
C VAL A 562 42.12 43.29 -32.04
N PHE A 563 42.82 44.15 -31.30
CA PHE A 563 42.32 44.71 -30.04
C PHE A 563 41.62 46.04 -30.29
N ILE A 564 40.34 46.12 -29.92
CA ILE A 564 39.50 47.32 -30.08
C ILE A 564 38.91 47.74 -28.73
N ALA A 565 38.19 48.86 -28.68
CA ALA A 565 37.49 49.28 -27.46
C ALA A 565 36.47 48.21 -27.00
N GLY A 566 36.67 47.73 -25.77
CA GLY A 566 35.94 46.61 -25.18
C GLY A 566 34.68 47.00 -24.41
N HIS A 567 34.16 46.05 -23.64
CA HIS A 567 33.19 46.32 -22.59
C HIS A 567 33.87 47.04 -21.42
N SER A 568 35.09 46.61 -21.09
CA SER A 568 36.00 47.24 -20.14
C SER A 568 37.38 47.30 -20.80
N GLY A 569 38.03 48.46 -20.85
CA GLY A 569 39.34 48.58 -21.51
C GLY A 569 39.31 48.20 -22.99
N GLN A 570 40.14 47.25 -23.40
CA GLN A 570 40.13 46.68 -24.76
C GLN A 570 39.60 45.24 -24.78
N CYS A 571 39.04 44.82 -25.91
CA CYS A 571 38.61 43.45 -26.14
C CYS A 571 39.32 42.84 -27.36
N VAL A 572 39.28 41.51 -27.49
CA VAL A 572 39.71 40.83 -28.71
C VAL A 572 38.55 40.79 -29.70
N SER A 573 38.78 41.26 -30.93
CA SER A 573 37.85 41.18 -32.05
C SER A 573 38.27 40.05 -32.99
N LEU A 574 37.33 39.17 -33.29
CA LEU A 574 37.52 37.99 -34.15
C LEU A 574 36.67 38.15 -35.42
N ASP A 575 37.30 38.04 -36.59
CA ASP A 575 36.65 38.30 -37.86
C ASP A 575 35.71 37.18 -38.36
N GLY A 576 35.78 36.00 -37.73
CA GLY A 576 35.05 34.79 -38.11
C GLY A 576 35.75 33.91 -39.16
N ASN A 577 37.00 34.21 -39.50
CA ASN A 577 37.79 33.55 -40.54
C ASN A 577 39.23 33.27 -40.08
N GLY A 578 39.38 32.33 -39.15
CA GLY A 578 40.70 31.84 -38.73
C GLY A 578 41.29 32.56 -37.52
N ASP A 579 40.64 33.63 -37.04
CA ASP A 579 40.99 34.30 -35.80
C ASP A 579 40.57 33.50 -34.57
N TYR A 580 41.51 33.26 -33.66
CA TYR A 580 41.24 32.70 -32.33
C TYR A 580 42.40 32.91 -31.35
N VAL A 581 42.12 32.64 -30.07
CA VAL A 581 43.13 32.60 -29.01
C VAL A 581 43.33 31.17 -28.55
N ASP A 582 44.56 30.67 -28.62
CA ASP A 582 44.94 29.37 -28.05
C ASP A 582 45.62 29.57 -26.70
N SER A 583 45.08 28.97 -25.64
CA SER A 583 45.74 29.05 -24.32
C SER A 583 47.01 28.21 -24.22
N GLY A 584 47.22 27.24 -25.13
CA GLY A 584 48.28 26.25 -25.02
C GLY A 584 48.16 25.33 -23.79
N ALA A 585 47.08 25.47 -23.01
CA ALA A 585 46.94 24.82 -21.71
C ALA A 585 45.75 23.85 -21.69
N VAL A 586 46.03 22.62 -21.26
CA VAL A 586 45.00 21.64 -20.91
C VAL A 586 44.53 21.93 -19.48
N LEU A 587 43.24 22.22 -19.30
CA LEU A 587 42.69 22.64 -18.01
C LEU A 587 42.00 21.47 -17.27
N ASP A 588 42.48 21.15 -16.07
CA ASP A 588 41.74 20.31 -15.11
C ASP A 588 40.85 21.18 -14.21
N LEU A 589 39.55 21.21 -14.55
CA LEU A 589 38.55 21.97 -13.83
C LEU A 589 37.78 21.15 -12.78
N GLY A 590 38.06 19.84 -12.66
CA GLY A 590 37.32 18.93 -11.78
C GLY A 590 35.82 18.79 -12.12
N ASN A 591 35.04 18.26 -11.18
CA ASN A 591 33.63 17.92 -11.39
C ASN A 591 32.65 19.11 -11.40
N ALA A 592 33.13 20.31 -11.10
CA ALA A 592 32.34 21.52 -11.08
C ALA A 592 33.22 22.69 -11.51
N PHE A 593 32.71 23.54 -12.39
CA PHE A 593 33.48 24.64 -12.98
C PHE A 593 32.58 25.72 -13.57
N ALA A 594 33.13 26.88 -13.86
CA ALA A 594 32.44 27.93 -14.61
C ALA A 594 33.38 28.57 -15.62
N VAL A 595 32.86 28.89 -16.80
CA VAL A 595 33.54 29.71 -17.81
C VAL A 595 32.62 30.86 -18.16
N GLU A 596 33.11 32.09 -18.08
CA GLU A 596 32.33 33.30 -18.33
C GLU A 596 33.12 34.33 -19.12
N CYS A 597 32.44 35.14 -19.91
CA CYS A 597 33.01 36.28 -20.62
C CYS A 597 31.91 37.29 -20.99
N TRP A 598 32.33 38.50 -21.31
CA TRP A 598 31.52 39.41 -22.10
C TRP A 598 31.68 39.08 -23.58
N VAL A 599 30.57 39.12 -24.32
CA VAL A 599 30.56 38.86 -25.76
C VAL A 599 29.68 39.87 -26.49
N ARG A 600 30.14 40.35 -27.65
CA ARG A 600 29.39 41.18 -28.59
C ARG A 600 29.42 40.48 -29.97
N PRO A 601 28.42 39.65 -30.29
CA PRO A 601 28.46 38.86 -31.52
C PRO A 601 28.23 39.73 -32.76
N GLY A 602 28.82 39.31 -33.88
CA GLY A 602 28.53 39.88 -35.19
C GLY A 602 27.10 39.59 -35.67
N PRO A 603 26.69 40.19 -36.80
CA PRO A 603 25.36 39.97 -37.39
C PRO A 603 25.15 38.53 -37.88
N GLU A 604 26.24 37.84 -38.25
CA GLU A 604 26.24 36.48 -38.78
C GLU A 604 27.33 35.64 -38.11
N GLN A 605 27.08 34.34 -38.01
CA GLN A 605 27.96 33.37 -37.39
C GLN A 605 28.06 32.12 -38.25
N ALA A 606 29.24 31.52 -38.27
CA ALA A 606 29.43 30.21 -38.88
C ALA A 606 28.62 29.13 -38.15
N ARG A 607 28.22 28.08 -38.90
CA ARG A 607 27.56 26.91 -38.32
C ARG A 607 28.44 26.28 -37.24
N PHE A 608 27.93 26.23 -36.01
CA PHE A 608 28.68 25.76 -34.84
C PHE A 608 29.96 26.56 -34.54
N ALA A 609 29.92 27.88 -34.71
CA ALA A 609 30.95 28.78 -34.22
C ALA A 609 31.07 28.73 -32.69
N ASP A 610 32.28 28.58 -32.17
CA ASP A 610 32.53 28.44 -30.73
C ASP A 610 32.98 29.76 -30.13
N ILE A 611 32.31 30.21 -29.07
CA ILE A 611 32.82 31.34 -28.25
C ILE A 611 34.05 30.85 -27.48
N PHE A 612 33.95 29.69 -26.83
CA PHE A 612 35.08 29.03 -26.17
C PHE A 612 34.82 27.54 -26.02
N GLY A 613 35.89 26.76 -25.88
CA GLY A 613 35.79 25.33 -25.63
C GLY A 613 37.12 24.58 -25.72
N ASN A 614 37.04 23.27 -25.51
CA ASN A 614 38.15 22.33 -25.68
C ASN A 614 37.64 20.94 -26.11
N HIS A 615 36.84 20.90 -27.16
CA HIS A 615 36.19 19.66 -27.63
C HIS A 615 36.61 19.27 -29.06
N LEU A 616 36.29 18.03 -29.44
CA LEU A 616 36.34 17.54 -30.83
C LEU A 616 34.91 17.27 -31.37
N GLY A 617 33.89 17.81 -30.71
CA GLY A 617 32.47 17.56 -31.03
C GLY A 617 31.97 16.20 -30.52
N GLY A 618 30.69 15.88 -30.78
CA GLY A 618 30.07 14.60 -30.40
C GLY A 618 30.17 14.27 -28.90
N ASN A 619 30.40 12.99 -28.58
CA ASN A 619 30.58 12.49 -27.22
C ASN A 619 32.04 12.60 -26.72
N SER A 620 32.86 13.48 -27.32
CA SER A 620 34.28 13.66 -26.95
C SER A 620 34.46 14.25 -25.55
N ARG A 621 35.66 14.12 -24.99
CA ARG A 621 36.00 14.76 -23.70
C ARG A 621 36.12 16.27 -23.91
N GLY A 622 35.55 17.04 -22.98
CA GLY A 622 35.66 18.50 -22.98
C GLY A 622 34.31 19.19 -22.90
N PHE A 623 34.33 20.49 -23.12
CA PHE A 623 33.13 21.32 -23.10
C PHE A 623 33.21 22.41 -24.15
N VAL A 624 32.06 23.01 -24.46
CA VAL A 624 31.96 24.10 -25.43
C VAL A 624 30.76 24.98 -25.15
N LEU A 625 30.88 26.27 -25.44
CA LEU A 625 29.77 27.17 -25.71
C LEU A 625 29.80 27.58 -27.19
N GLN A 626 28.84 27.08 -27.97
CA GLN A 626 28.85 27.20 -29.44
C GLN A 626 27.49 27.55 -30.02
N GLN A 627 27.47 28.06 -31.25
CA GLN A 627 26.25 28.23 -32.02
C GLN A 627 25.54 26.89 -32.22
N LYS A 628 24.22 26.89 -32.14
CA LYS A 628 23.36 25.73 -32.35
C LYS A 628 22.90 25.67 -33.81
N GLY A 629 23.57 24.86 -34.61
CA GLY A 629 23.21 24.65 -36.01
C GLY A 629 23.43 25.91 -36.85
N ASP A 630 22.47 26.20 -37.73
CA ASP A 630 22.59 27.25 -38.76
C ASP A 630 21.90 28.57 -38.39
N GLN A 631 21.15 28.59 -37.27
CA GLN A 631 20.47 29.81 -36.83
C GLN A 631 21.46 30.73 -36.12
N THR A 632 21.71 31.90 -36.73
CA THR A 632 22.68 32.88 -36.24
C THR A 632 22.39 33.30 -34.80
N ASN A 633 23.44 33.47 -34.01
CA ASN A 633 23.42 33.98 -32.63
C ASN A 633 22.58 33.18 -31.62
N GLN A 634 22.29 31.91 -31.92
CA GLN A 634 21.69 30.98 -30.94
C GLN A 634 22.77 30.08 -30.34
N PHE A 635 23.14 30.30 -29.08
CA PHE A 635 24.24 29.61 -28.43
C PHE A 635 23.76 28.53 -27.45
N THR A 636 24.42 27.37 -27.48
CA THR A 636 24.21 26.25 -26.57
C THR A 636 25.52 25.79 -25.95
N ALA A 637 25.42 25.19 -24.77
CA ALA A 637 26.54 24.55 -24.10
C ALA A 637 26.46 23.03 -24.21
N SER A 638 27.61 22.39 -24.37
CA SER A 638 27.72 20.94 -24.21
C SER A 638 28.95 20.55 -23.40
N PHE A 639 28.85 19.38 -22.79
CA PHE A 639 29.90 18.76 -22.00
C PHE A 639 29.92 17.26 -22.29
N GLY A 640 31.08 16.69 -22.56
CA GLY A 640 31.24 15.27 -22.86
C GLY A 640 32.39 14.61 -22.10
N ILE A 641 32.32 13.28 -21.98
CA ILE A 641 33.26 12.47 -21.18
C ILE A 641 34.00 11.39 -21.99
N GLY A 642 33.85 11.36 -23.31
CA GLY A 642 34.39 10.29 -24.15
C GLY A 642 33.51 9.05 -24.12
N GLY A 643 32.32 9.15 -24.70
CA GLY A 643 31.31 8.08 -24.78
C GLY A 643 29.89 8.61 -24.66
N ASP A 644 29.68 9.57 -23.75
CA ASP A 644 28.44 10.33 -23.56
C ASP A 644 28.68 11.84 -23.60
N ALA A 645 27.64 12.60 -23.95
CA ALA A 645 27.60 14.05 -23.84
C ALA A 645 26.22 14.57 -23.40
N TRP A 646 26.23 15.70 -22.71
CA TRP A 646 25.04 16.43 -22.30
C TRP A 646 25.03 17.77 -23.02
N VAL A 647 23.96 18.00 -23.79
CA VAL A 647 23.78 19.20 -24.60
C VAL A 647 22.56 19.94 -24.11
N ILE A 648 22.67 21.25 -23.90
CA ILE A 648 21.51 22.08 -23.61
C ILE A 648 20.64 22.20 -24.87
N SER A 649 19.43 21.65 -24.84
CA SER A 649 18.56 21.61 -26.02
C SER A 649 18.00 22.98 -26.39
N LYS A 650 17.73 23.86 -25.43
CA LYS A 650 17.21 25.21 -25.65
C LYS A 650 18.36 26.24 -25.64
N PRO A 651 18.74 26.84 -26.78
CA PRO A 651 19.83 27.81 -26.81
C PRO A 651 19.43 29.12 -26.12
N ILE A 652 20.43 29.88 -25.66
CA ILE A 652 20.27 31.31 -25.40
C ILE A 652 20.40 32.08 -26.71
N ILE A 653 19.78 33.26 -26.79
CA ILE A 653 19.83 34.11 -27.98
C ILE A 653 20.64 35.35 -27.62
N LEU A 654 21.71 35.59 -28.36
CA LEU A 654 22.50 36.81 -28.24
C LEU A 654 22.07 37.83 -29.30
N THR A 655 22.15 39.11 -28.95
CA THR A 655 21.79 40.22 -29.82
C THR A 655 23.06 40.73 -30.51
N ALA A 656 23.05 40.74 -31.84
CA ALA A 656 24.18 41.24 -32.63
C ALA A 656 24.53 42.68 -32.23
N GLY A 657 25.83 42.98 -32.13
CA GLY A 657 26.34 44.31 -31.84
C GLY A 657 26.12 44.80 -30.40
N LYS A 658 25.54 43.99 -29.50
CA LYS A 658 25.34 44.34 -28.09
C LYS A 658 26.25 43.51 -27.19
N TRP A 659 26.94 44.17 -26.25
CA TRP A 659 27.64 43.48 -25.17
C TRP A 659 26.65 42.76 -24.25
N GLN A 660 26.87 41.47 -24.06
CA GLN A 660 26.12 40.63 -23.14
C GLN A 660 27.07 39.70 -22.40
N HIS A 661 26.74 39.41 -21.13
CA HIS A 661 27.56 38.53 -20.32
C HIS A 661 27.04 37.09 -20.43
N VAL A 662 27.89 36.14 -20.80
CA VAL A 662 27.56 34.72 -20.88
C VAL A 662 28.36 33.93 -19.86
N ALA A 663 27.72 32.96 -19.20
CA ALA A 663 28.43 32.01 -18.33
C ALA A 663 27.91 30.59 -18.51
N MET A 664 28.83 29.67 -18.82
CA MET A 664 28.59 28.24 -18.79
C MET A 664 29.04 27.70 -17.43
N VAL A 665 28.12 27.11 -16.67
CA VAL A 665 28.34 26.65 -15.30
C VAL A 665 28.02 25.17 -15.20
N ARG A 666 28.95 24.40 -14.66
CA ARG A 666 28.77 22.98 -14.36
C ARG A 666 28.81 22.75 -12.85
N THR A 667 27.76 22.12 -12.33
CA THR A 667 27.76 21.47 -11.01
C THR A 667 27.97 19.96 -11.21
N PRO A 668 28.20 19.17 -10.13
CA PRO A 668 28.32 17.71 -10.25
C PRO A 668 27.08 17.00 -10.86
N SER A 669 25.94 17.69 -10.96
CA SER A 669 24.68 17.11 -11.43
C SER A 669 24.04 17.81 -12.62
N LYS A 670 24.52 19.01 -13.00
CA LYS A 670 23.89 19.84 -14.03
C LYS A 670 24.92 20.66 -14.83
N LEU A 671 24.58 20.90 -16.09
CA LEU A 671 25.23 21.90 -16.95
C LEU A 671 24.21 23.01 -17.18
N GLN A 672 24.62 24.25 -17.00
CA GLN A 672 23.77 25.43 -16.96
C GLN A 672 24.38 26.55 -17.82
N LEU A 673 23.53 27.37 -18.41
CA LEU A 673 23.92 28.51 -19.22
C LEU A 673 23.19 29.76 -18.74
N PHE A 674 23.97 30.79 -18.42
CA PHE A 674 23.49 32.07 -17.92
C PHE A 674 23.71 33.17 -18.96
N LEU A 675 22.74 34.08 -19.07
CA LEU A 675 22.79 35.28 -19.88
C LEU A 675 22.49 36.48 -18.98
N ASP A 676 23.42 37.46 -18.95
CA ASP A 676 23.35 38.65 -18.10
C ASP A 676 23.05 38.31 -16.63
N GLY A 677 23.69 37.25 -16.13
CA GLY A 677 23.56 36.73 -14.76
C GLY A 677 22.27 35.94 -14.48
N LYS A 678 21.35 35.82 -15.44
CA LYS A 678 20.10 35.05 -15.29
C LYS A 678 20.24 33.67 -15.90
N LEU A 679 19.72 32.64 -15.22
CA LEU A 679 19.70 31.27 -15.75
C LEU A 679 18.82 31.22 -17.00
N GLY A 680 19.42 30.95 -18.16
CA GLY A 680 18.72 30.85 -19.43
C GLY A 680 18.26 29.42 -19.75
N ALA A 681 19.14 28.44 -19.50
CA ALA A 681 18.86 27.03 -19.80
C ALA A 681 19.74 26.08 -18.98
N GLU A 682 19.29 24.83 -18.81
CA GLU A 682 20.05 23.79 -18.11
C GLU A 682 19.74 22.38 -18.62
N VAL A 683 20.64 21.43 -18.33
CA VAL A 683 20.47 19.99 -18.56
C VAL A 683 21.08 19.19 -17.41
N ALA A 684 20.40 18.11 -17.01
CA ALA A 684 20.95 17.16 -16.02
C ALA A 684 22.16 16.45 -16.62
N SER A 685 23.26 16.38 -15.87
CA SER A 685 24.52 15.78 -16.33
C SER A 685 25.28 15.18 -15.13
N PRO A 686 24.85 14.01 -14.64
CA PRO A 686 25.28 13.43 -13.37
C PRO A 686 26.67 12.79 -13.40
N SER A 687 27.31 12.67 -14.55
CA SER A 687 28.59 11.96 -14.69
C SER A 687 29.79 12.82 -14.30
N ALA A 688 30.80 12.17 -13.73
CA ALA A 688 32.07 12.82 -13.37
C ALA A 688 32.79 13.38 -14.61
N VAL A 689 33.46 14.51 -14.42
CA VAL A 689 34.26 15.18 -15.46
C VAL A 689 35.50 14.35 -15.79
N ARG A 690 35.75 14.19 -17.08
CA ARG A 690 37.02 13.71 -17.62
C ARG A 690 37.64 14.83 -18.42
N SER A 691 38.84 15.24 -18.04
CA SER A 691 39.55 16.34 -18.68
C SER A 691 39.73 16.08 -20.17
N SER A 692 39.56 17.13 -20.98
CA SER A 692 39.94 17.08 -22.38
C SER A 692 41.45 16.91 -22.50
N GLU A 693 41.90 16.34 -23.62
CA GLU A 693 43.32 16.33 -24.00
C GLU A 693 43.68 17.56 -24.84
N LEU A 694 42.70 18.41 -25.16
CA LEU A 694 42.87 19.62 -25.94
C LEU A 694 43.15 20.85 -25.07
N ALA A 695 43.98 21.75 -25.63
CA ALA A 695 44.12 23.09 -25.11
C ALA A 695 42.78 23.84 -25.16
N PHE A 696 42.55 24.70 -24.16
CA PHE A 696 41.38 25.57 -24.14
C PHE A 696 41.54 26.71 -25.15
N ARG A 697 40.51 26.94 -25.96
CA ARG A 697 40.51 27.95 -27.02
C ARG A 697 39.33 28.88 -26.91
N VAL A 698 39.53 30.09 -27.42
CA VAL A 698 38.53 31.16 -27.51
C VAL A 698 38.37 31.49 -28.98
N GLY A 699 37.15 31.34 -29.51
CA GLY A 699 36.84 31.69 -30.90
C GLY A 699 37.01 30.61 -31.96
N LEU A 700 37.42 29.38 -31.62
CA LEU A 700 37.63 28.28 -32.61
C LEU A 700 36.91 26.99 -32.23
N GLY A 701 36.09 26.45 -33.15
CA GLY A 701 35.43 25.17 -32.97
C GLY A 701 36.14 23.96 -33.57
N ILE A 702 36.31 22.90 -32.78
CA ILE A 702 36.86 21.57 -33.16
C ILE A 702 38.12 21.60 -34.03
N THR A 703 39.00 22.60 -33.87
CA THR A 703 40.19 22.85 -34.71
C THR A 703 39.91 23.11 -36.20
N LEU A 704 38.65 23.42 -36.56
CA LEU A 704 38.25 23.75 -37.93
C LEU A 704 38.09 25.27 -38.07
N ILE A 705 38.92 25.88 -38.89
CA ILE A 705 38.88 27.34 -39.21
C ILE A 705 37.50 27.80 -39.72
N LYS A 706 36.71 26.89 -40.31
CA LYS A 706 35.33 27.17 -40.76
C LYS A 706 34.31 27.32 -39.61
N ARG A 707 34.73 27.18 -38.35
CA ARG A 707 33.90 27.31 -37.14
C ARG A 707 34.42 28.41 -36.21
N CYS A 708 35.00 29.46 -36.79
CA CYS A 708 35.45 30.61 -36.02
C CYS A 708 34.26 31.48 -35.59
N PHE A 709 34.32 31.99 -34.37
CA PHE A 709 33.38 32.98 -33.88
C PHE A 709 33.64 34.34 -34.51
N ARG A 710 32.57 35.02 -34.91
CA ARG A 710 32.64 36.38 -35.43
C ARG A 710 32.12 37.38 -34.41
N GLY A 711 32.95 38.30 -33.98
CA GLY A 711 32.58 39.34 -33.01
C GLY A 711 33.62 39.47 -31.91
N ASP A 712 33.22 40.15 -30.84
CA ASP A 712 34.16 40.61 -29.82
C ASP A 712 33.97 39.85 -28.51
N ILE A 713 35.08 39.51 -27.85
CA ILE A 713 35.10 38.81 -26.56
C ILE A 713 35.97 39.60 -25.59
N ASP A 714 35.49 39.74 -24.36
CA ASP A 714 36.14 40.53 -23.33
C ASP A 714 36.04 39.82 -21.97
N GLU A 715 36.99 40.08 -21.06
CA GLU A 715 36.91 39.68 -19.65
C GLU A 715 36.65 38.18 -19.41
N LEU A 716 37.36 37.31 -20.14
CA LEU A 716 37.17 35.86 -20.06
C LEU A 716 37.78 35.28 -18.78
N ARG A 717 36.97 34.52 -18.03
CA ARG A 717 37.37 33.88 -16.77
C ARG A 717 36.97 32.41 -16.73
N VAL A 718 37.89 31.57 -16.30
CA VAL A 718 37.68 30.13 -16.07
C VAL A 718 37.90 29.82 -14.59
N TYR A 719 36.97 29.12 -13.97
CA TYR A 719 37.02 28.72 -12.56
C TYR A 719 36.94 27.22 -12.40
N ARG A 720 37.72 26.69 -11.46
CA ARG A 720 37.48 25.37 -10.84
C ARG A 720 36.54 25.57 -9.65
N GLY A 721 35.45 24.82 -9.57
CA GLY A 721 34.31 25.10 -8.72
C GLY A 721 33.39 26.19 -9.30
N VAL A 722 32.24 26.42 -8.66
CA VAL A 722 31.21 27.34 -9.20
C VAL A 722 31.24 28.67 -8.46
N PRO A 723 31.44 29.84 -9.09
CA PRO A 723 31.39 31.14 -8.39
C PRO A 723 30.09 31.35 -7.59
N ARG A 724 30.18 32.04 -6.44
CA ARG A 724 29.05 32.20 -5.49
C ARG A 724 27.80 32.80 -6.14
N ARG A 725 27.95 33.64 -7.18
CA ARG A 725 26.85 34.27 -7.93
C ARG A 725 25.99 33.31 -8.74
N TYR A 726 26.47 32.09 -9.03
CA TYR A 726 25.73 31.09 -9.81
C TYR A 726 25.15 29.95 -8.96
N ARG A 727 25.33 29.99 -7.63
CA ARG A 727 24.79 28.96 -6.72
C ARG A 727 23.47 29.43 -6.11
N PRO A 728 22.38 28.65 -6.21
CA PRO A 728 21.22 28.88 -5.36
C PRO A 728 21.64 28.70 -3.89
N ARG A 729 21.03 29.41 -2.92
CA ARG A 729 21.34 29.16 -1.50
C ARG A 729 20.26 28.30 -0.89
N ALA A 730 20.64 27.17 -0.29
CA ALA A 730 19.78 26.52 0.70
C ALA A 730 19.50 27.54 1.82
N THR A 731 18.23 27.88 2.04
CA THR A 731 17.86 28.86 3.07
C THR A 731 18.11 28.27 4.45
N ALA A 732 18.35 29.12 5.45
CA ALA A 732 18.48 28.68 6.84
C ALA A 732 17.26 27.84 7.27
N GLY A 733 16.06 28.22 6.84
CA GLY A 733 14.83 27.47 7.08
C GLY A 733 14.79 26.10 6.41
N GLN A 734 15.36 25.94 5.21
CA GLN A 734 15.45 24.62 4.56
C GLN A 734 16.42 23.69 5.31
N ILE A 735 17.55 24.21 5.77
CA ILE A 735 18.54 23.45 6.55
C ILE A 735 17.95 23.06 7.91
N GLU A 736 17.29 24.01 8.59
CA GLU A 736 16.60 23.77 9.86
C GLU A 736 15.52 22.70 9.70
N LEU A 737 14.66 22.83 8.68
CA LEU A 737 13.61 21.85 8.42
C LEU A 737 14.17 20.45 8.12
N ALA A 738 15.29 20.35 7.40
CA ALA A 738 15.96 19.09 7.13
C ALA A 738 16.50 18.43 8.42
N ALA A 739 17.10 19.20 9.32
CA ALA A 739 17.58 18.71 10.61
C ALA A 739 16.43 18.24 11.50
N TRP A 740 15.36 19.03 11.61
CA TRP A 740 14.17 18.64 12.36
C TRP A 740 13.44 17.45 11.73
N SER A 741 13.37 17.36 10.41
CA SER A 741 12.84 16.18 9.71
C SER A 741 13.67 14.93 10.04
N SER A 742 14.99 15.07 10.16
CA SER A 742 15.86 13.98 10.57
C SER A 742 15.57 13.52 11.99
N TYR A 743 15.46 14.45 12.94
CA TYR A 743 15.10 14.12 14.33
C TYR A 743 13.70 13.50 14.45
N SER A 744 12.71 14.06 13.74
CA SER A 744 11.36 13.49 13.66
C SER A 744 11.36 12.03 13.19
N ARG A 745 12.25 11.62 12.27
CA ARG A 745 12.37 10.21 11.89
C ARG A 745 12.83 9.34 13.06
N LEU A 746 13.80 9.81 13.86
CA LEU A 746 14.26 9.09 15.05
C LEU A 746 13.09 8.90 16.03
N LEU A 747 12.34 9.97 16.31
CA LEU A 747 11.17 9.92 17.19
C LEU A 747 10.14 8.88 16.75
N LEU A 748 9.79 8.87 15.46
CA LEU A 748 8.76 7.99 14.90
C LEU A 748 9.18 6.51 14.79
N THR A 749 10.46 6.22 14.93
CA THR A 749 11.02 4.88 14.70
C THR A 749 11.68 4.26 15.92
N ALA A 750 11.73 5.01 17.03
CA ALA A 750 12.25 4.55 18.31
C ALA A 750 11.32 3.53 18.99
N ASN A 751 11.88 2.76 19.93
CA ASN A 751 11.13 1.72 20.64
C ASN A 751 10.00 2.31 21.51
N GLU A 752 10.22 3.50 22.05
CA GLU A 752 9.23 4.31 22.79
C GLU A 752 7.97 4.55 21.96
N PHE A 753 8.11 4.63 20.64
CA PHE A 753 6.98 4.76 19.73
C PHE A 753 6.40 3.40 19.31
N LEU A 754 7.25 2.40 19.07
CA LEU A 754 6.83 1.10 18.54
C LEU A 754 6.21 0.17 19.59
N TYR A 755 6.39 0.46 20.88
CA TYR A 755 5.93 -0.36 21.99
C TYR A 755 4.87 0.38 22.84
N VAL A 756 4.13 -0.41 23.61
CA VAL A 756 3.25 0.00 24.70
C VAL A 756 3.91 -0.51 25.97
N ASP A 757 4.20 0.40 26.89
CA ASP A 757 5.00 0.18 28.10
C ASP A 757 4.19 0.50 29.36
#